data_AF-A0A7C8RDV6-F1
#
_entry.id   AF-A0A7C8RDV6-F1
#
_cell.length_a   1.000
_cell.length_b   1.000
_cell.length_c   1.000
_cell.angle_alpha   90.00
_cell.angle_beta   90.00
_cell.angle_gamma   90.00
#
_symmetry.space_group_name_H-M   'P 1'
#
loop_
_entity.id
_entity.type
_entity.pdbx_description
1 polymer ?
#
loop_
_entity_poly.entity_id
_entity_poly.type
_entity_poly.pdbx_seq_one_letter_code
_entity_poly.pdbx_strand_id
1 'polypeptide(L)'
;MVRYTSALLALAAGPALVASAASQCYNWKNVKIGGGGGFVDGIVFNPSASGVAYARTDIGGAYRLNSDDSWTPLLDWVDSTNWNYMGVDAIATDPIDTNRVVMAVGLYTNDWDPNMGSILRSTDKGNNWSATKLPFKVGGNMPGRGMGERLAIDPNSNNIIYFGARSGNGLWKSTDYGATWAKVSSFTSVGTFVPNPSSSNSYERDIVGIAWVTFDSTSGSKGSATPRIFVGVADKSNSIWVSTNAGSTWSLVSGQPSQSYLPHKGVLSPSDKLLYITYSDGAGPYDGALGAVWKYNIASGAWTDITPVSGGDLYYGFGGFAVDLKKPGTIMVAALNAWWPEGLIFRSTNSGASWTRAWDWNGSDRTKRFTMDSSLAPWLSNPSDEVPEPIGWMMEALVIDPFDSNHWLYGTGATIYGGRDLTKWDTAGGVVTIKSLADGIEETAILGLLSPPTQHVKLVSSVGDINGFIHDNLDTPRTSASQFHNPKFATTFSLDYAGNKPLNYVRIGGDAGNIAVSTNGGVSWSSHSQSSGTTGSNGFVSYSANADTIVWSTTNIGVIRSANGGSFTTVSSLPANAYVAADRRDNTVFYAISGNKFYVSKNTGATFTQTATLSGSWGYKIVPNPGTAGDVWVSTDGGLFRSTNTGTSFTTISGPTWAAHFDLGAPKTSGAYWSIAAMATIDGKKGLYRSDDTGATWVQINDATMGFGTAESNRVAVDYSVYGRIFVGGGNGRGIFYGTPCGGTPTSTTTAATTTRATTTSSTTTRVTTTPVTTPSTTTTTAIRTSTTTSAVTTTRSTTTTTRASTTASTTTTTAGGALQSQWGQCGGQGWTGPTACAPPATCVSSNPYYSQCGGGARYWLPPLQHAELEINGMTINQFTINNVGSLVGFRGGPKIWTRCWKEKAVITLLFPRTAYKSAIVDIDIQFMNNIHVLKSLIREEELSWCL
;
A
#
# COMPACT_ATOMS: atom_id res chain seq x y z
N MET A 1 -3.84 -52.27 73.74
CA MET A 1 -2.69 -51.69 73.00
C MET A 1 -3.02 -51.66 71.51
N VAL A 2 -2.47 -50.70 70.75
CA VAL A 2 -2.35 -50.64 69.25
C VAL A 2 -3.64 -50.97 68.45
N ARG A 3 -4.42 -50.01 67.93
CA ARG A 3 -4.18 -49.04 66.81
C ARG A 3 -3.89 -49.67 65.43
N TYR A 4 -4.90 -49.68 64.55
CA TYR A 4 -4.78 -49.32 63.13
C TYR A 4 -6.09 -48.70 62.64
N THR A 5 -6.03 -47.51 62.06
CA THR A 5 -7.10 -46.90 61.25
C THR A 5 -6.45 -46.05 60.16
N SER A 6 -6.75 -46.36 58.91
CA SER A 6 -6.20 -45.69 57.73
C SER A 6 -6.83 -44.32 57.51
N ALA A 7 -6.05 -43.37 56.99
CA ALA A 7 -6.55 -42.10 56.48
C ALA A 7 -5.96 -41.84 55.09
N LEU A 8 -6.81 -41.68 54.07
CA LEU A 8 -6.39 -41.16 52.77
C LEU A 8 -6.23 -39.64 52.88
N LEU A 9 -5.08 -39.10 52.45
CA LEU A 9 -4.99 -37.70 52.05
C LEU A 9 -5.30 -37.58 50.56
N ALA A 10 -6.42 -36.93 50.24
CA ALA A 10 -6.66 -36.43 48.89
C ALA A 10 -5.91 -35.08 48.74
N LEU A 11 -4.85 -35.05 47.94
CA LEU A 11 -4.25 -33.77 47.53
C LEU A 11 -5.20 -33.09 46.53
N ALA A 12 -5.85 -32.01 46.96
CA ALA A 12 -6.58 -31.14 46.06
C ALA A 12 -5.58 -30.35 45.20
N ALA A 13 -5.40 -30.79 43.95
CA ALA A 13 -4.69 -30.00 42.95
C ALA A 13 -5.54 -28.78 42.57
N GLY A 14 -5.31 -27.66 43.24
CA GLY A 14 -5.86 -26.37 42.81
C GLY A 14 -5.32 -25.99 41.42
N PRO A 15 -6.12 -25.34 40.56
CA PRO A 15 -5.63 -24.90 39.26
C PRO A 15 -4.46 -23.94 39.47
N ALA A 16 -3.32 -24.23 38.83
CA ALA A 16 -2.19 -23.33 38.83
C ALA A 16 -2.61 -22.01 38.18
N LEU A 17 -2.56 -20.92 38.94
CA LEU A 17 -2.68 -19.57 38.39
C LEU A 17 -1.48 -19.33 37.49
N VAL A 18 -1.66 -19.52 36.17
CA VAL A 18 -0.67 -19.16 35.16
C VAL A 18 -0.50 -17.65 35.22
N ALA A 19 0.58 -17.19 35.82
CA ALA A 19 0.90 -15.78 35.91
C ALA A 19 1.25 -15.26 34.52
N SER A 20 0.33 -14.52 33.92
CA SER A 20 0.59 -13.76 32.69
C SER A 20 1.78 -12.82 32.90
N ALA A 21 2.67 -12.74 31.91
CA ALA A 21 3.68 -11.69 31.78
C ALA A 21 3.08 -10.32 32.12
N ALA A 22 3.83 -9.54 32.89
CA ALA A 22 3.38 -8.24 33.38
C ALA A 22 3.23 -7.25 32.22
N SER A 23 2.19 -6.40 32.25
CA SER A 23 2.04 -5.31 31.29
C SER A 23 2.83 -4.07 31.74
N GLN A 24 3.44 -3.37 30.78
CA GLN A 24 4.00 -2.04 30.98
C GLN A 24 3.30 -1.06 30.03
N CYS A 25 2.73 0.01 30.59
CA CYS A 25 2.14 1.10 29.83
C CYS A 25 3.16 1.74 28.89
N TYR A 26 2.74 1.96 27.64
CA TYR A 26 3.51 2.62 26.59
C TYR A 26 2.66 3.70 25.91
N ASN A 27 3.28 4.84 25.58
CA ASN A 27 2.69 5.85 24.71
C ASN A 27 3.07 5.53 23.27
N TRP A 28 2.07 5.26 22.42
CA TRP A 28 2.25 4.95 21.01
C TRP A 28 1.81 6.11 20.11
N LYS A 29 2.56 6.34 19.03
CA LYS A 29 2.16 7.21 17.90
C LYS A 29 2.86 6.77 16.62
N ASN A 30 2.38 7.24 15.47
CA ASN A 30 3.07 7.00 14.21
C ASN A 30 4.38 7.82 14.11
N VAL A 31 5.37 7.27 13.41
CA VAL A 31 6.47 8.03 12.80
C VAL A 31 5.88 8.74 11.58
N LYS A 32 6.01 10.06 11.51
CA LYS A 32 5.39 10.88 10.47
C LYS A 32 6.11 10.73 9.12
N ILE A 33 5.56 9.92 8.24
CA ILE A 33 5.85 9.99 6.80
C ILE A 33 5.08 11.16 6.21
N GLY A 34 3.81 11.32 6.60
CA GLY A 34 2.87 12.30 6.09
C GLY A 34 2.24 11.86 4.76
N GLY A 35 1.00 12.31 4.51
CA GLY A 35 0.31 12.07 3.23
C GLY A 35 -0.32 10.69 3.08
N GLY A 36 -0.39 9.86 4.12
CA GLY A 36 -0.94 8.50 4.03
C GLY A 36 0.05 7.48 3.46
N GLY A 37 0.39 7.60 2.17
CA GLY A 37 1.27 6.68 1.46
C GLY A 37 0.63 5.36 1.01
N GLY A 38 -0.71 5.30 0.96
CA GLY A 38 -1.50 4.16 0.51
C GLY A 38 -2.77 4.59 -0.23
N PHE A 39 -3.71 3.67 -0.47
CA PHE A 39 -4.89 3.91 -1.28
C PHE A 39 -6.15 4.15 -0.45
N VAL A 40 -6.50 5.43 -0.32
CA VAL A 40 -7.81 5.85 0.20
C VAL A 40 -8.86 5.69 -0.90
N ASP A 41 -9.62 4.60 -0.84
CA ASP A 41 -10.53 4.17 -1.91
C ASP A 41 -11.99 4.59 -1.71
N GLY A 42 -12.34 5.11 -0.53
CA GLY A 42 -13.63 5.74 -0.23
C GLY A 42 -13.54 6.89 0.78
N ILE A 43 -14.29 7.96 0.53
CA ILE A 43 -14.48 9.08 1.47
C ILE A 43 -15.98 9.40 1.53
N VAL A 44 -16.52 9.52 2.74
CA VAL A 44 -17.97 9.71 2.98
C VAL A 44 -18.18 10.84 4.00
N PHE A 45 -18.73 11.96 3.53
CA PHE A 45 -19.27 13.01 4.41
C PHE A 45 -20.62 12.57 5.00
N ASN A 46 -20.90 12.97 6.24
CA ASN A 46 -22.24 12.86 6.79
C ASN A 46 -23.14 13.93 6.14
N PRO A 47 -24.31 13.56 5.59
CA PRO A 47 -25.16 14.49 4.86
C PRO A 47 -25.99 15.43 5.76
N SER A 48 -25.98 15.24 7.08
CA SER A 48 -26.75 16.04 8.05
C SER A 48 -25.91 16.64 9.19
N ALA A 49 -24.61 16.36 9.27
CA ALA A 49 -23.68 16.98 10.22
C ALA A 49 -22.41 17.53 9.54
N SER A 50 -22.26 18.87 9.59
CA SER A 50 -21.04 19.57 9.15
C SER A 50 -19.81 19.12 9.94
N GLY A 51 -18.66 19.02 9.25
CA GLY A 51 -17.39 18.61 9.85
C GLY A 51 -17.31 17.13 10.24
N VAL A 52 -18.26 16.29 9.83
CA VAL A 52 -18.20 14.84 10.04
C VAL A 52 -17.98 14.15 8.70
N ALA A 53 -16.80 13.59 8.51
CA ALA A 53 -16.46 12.74 7.38
C ALA A 53 -15.62 11.54 7.82
N TYR A 54 -15.65 10.48 7.02
CA TYR A 54 -14.85 9.28 7.21
C TYR A 54 -14.12 8.91 5.92
N ALA A 55 -12.90 8.39 6.06
CA ALA A 55 -12.14 7.78 4.98
C ALA A 55 -11.99 6.29 5.26
N ARG A 56 -12.12 5.46 4.23
CA ARG A 56 -11.81 4.03 4.26
C ARG A 56 -10.62 3.73 3.35
N THR A 57 -9.90 2.68 3.70
CA THR A 57 -8.65 2.28 3.03
C THR A 57 -8.66 0.78 2.80
N ASP A 58 -7.85 0.33 1.84
CA ASP A 58 -7.87 -1.07 1.42
C ASP A 58 -7.11 -2.00 2.39
N ILE A 59 -6.06 -1.52 3.06
CA ILE A 59 -5.24 -2.27 4.03
C ILE A 59 -5.05 -1.59 5.40
N GLY A 60 -5.46 -0.34 5.56
CA GLY A 60 -5.12 0.51 6.71
C GLY A 60 -6.26 0.89 7.64
N GLY A 61 -7.39 0.21 7.55
CA GLY A 61 -8.58 0.48 8.34
C GLY A 61 -9.40 1.67 7.86
N ALA A 62 -9.92 2.45 8.81
CA ALA A 62 -10.74 3.62 8.55
C ALA A 62 -10.40 4.76 9.51
N TYR A 63 -10.68 5.98 9.05
CA TYR A 63 -10.32 7.22 9.72
C TYR A 63 -11.52 8.18 9.79
N ARG A 64 -11.55 9.05 10.80
CA ARG A 64 -12.52 10.15 10.95
C ARG A 64 -11.82 11.50 10.80
N LEU A 65 -12.42 12.39 10.01
CA LEU A 65 -11.94 13.76 9.80
C LEU A 65 -12.06 14.59 11.09
N ASN A 66 -11.03 15.38 11.37
CA ASN A 66 -10.97 16.35 12.47
C ASN A 66 -11.20 17.78 11.94
N SER A 67 -11.45 18.74 12.84
CA SER A 67 -11.76 20.13 12.47
C SER A 67 -10.59 20.93 11.88
N ASP A 68 -9.38 20.38 11.90
CA ASP A 68 -8.13 20.94 11.38
C ASP A 68 -7.66 20.23 10.09
N ASP A 69 -8.53 19.45 9.46
CA ASP A 69 -8.28 18.60 8.29
C ASP A 69 -7.30 17.44 8.52
N SER A 70 -6.94 17.15 9.78
CA SER A 70 -6.26 15.91 10.16
C SER A 70 -7.23 14.73 10.33
N TRP A 71 -6.70 13.52 10.45
CA TRP A 71 -7.47 12.29 10.52
C TRP A 71 -7.16 11.47 11.78
N THR A 72 -8.21 10.94 12.42
CA THR A 72 -8.11 10.03 13.57
C THR A 72 -8.34 8.57 13.13
N PRO A 73 -7.40 7.62 13.32
CA PRO A 73 -7.62 6.21 13.03
C PRO A 73 -8.66 5.60 13.98
N LEU A 74 -9.47 4.65 13.49
CA LEU A 74 -10.61 4.07 14.24
C LEU A 74 -10.45 2.58 14.57
N LEU A 75 -9.41 1.92 14.05
CA LEU A 75 -9.23 0.46 14.09
C LEU A 75 -7.86 -0.01 14.64
N ASP A 76 -7.09 0.85 15.32
CA ASP A 76 -5.75 0.48 15.85
C ASP A 76 -5.79 -0.62 16.94
N TRP A 77 -6.98 -0.92 17.48
CA TRP A 77 -7.27 -2.05 18.37
C TRP A 77 -7.27 -3.43 17.68
N VAL A 78 -7.31 -3.48 16.34
CA VAL A 78 -7.30 -4.72 15.56
C VAL A 78 -5.95 -5.45 15.74
N ASP A 79 -6.01 -6.75 16.01
CA ASP A 79 -4.88 -7.62 16.35
C ASP A 79 -4.79 -8.84 15.40
N SER A 80 -3.95 -9.82 15.73
CA SER A 80 -3.72 -10.99 14.88
C SER A 80 -4.89 -11.99 14.83
N THR A 81 -5.95 -11.81 15.63
CA THR A 81 -7.16 -12.65 15.63
C THR A 81 -8.25 -12.14 14.67
N ASN A 82 -8.22 -10.84 14.35
CA ASN A 82 -9.20 -10.15 13.52
C ASN A 82 -8.54 -9.20 12.51
N TRP A 83 -7.28 -9.45 12.15
CA TRP A 83 -6.43 -8.61 11.31
C TRP A 83 -7.08 -8.19 9.99
N ASN A 84 -7.96 -9.02 9.44
CA ASN A 84 -8.68 -8.74 8.20
C ASN A 84 -9.66 -7.55 8.32
N TYR A 85 -9.97 -7.10 9.54
CA TYR A 85 -10.77 -5.91 9.80
C TYR A 85 -10.09 -4.61 9.33
N MET A 86 -8.78 -4.63 9.06
CA MET A 86 -8.08 -3.51 8.43
C MET A 86 -8.50 -3.28 6.97
N GLY A 87 -9.13 -4.25 6.31
CA GLY A 87 -9.71 -4.06 4.98
C GLY A 87 -11.13 -3.53 5.07
N VAL A 88 -11.38 -2.31 4.62
CA VAL A 88 -12.69 -1.64 4.75
C VAL A 88 -13.34 -1.44 3.38
N ASP A 89 -14.16 -2.42 2.98
CA ASP A 89 -14.79 -2.53 1.65
C ASP A 89 -15.98 -1.57 1.45
N ALA A 90 -16.57 -1.09 2.55
CA ALA A 90 -17.56 -0.02 2.54
C ALA A 90 -17.76 0.63 3.92
N ILE A 91 -18.18 1.89 3.92
CA ILE A 91 -18.52 2.66 5.14
C ILE A 91 -19.77 3.52 4.93
N ALA A 92 -20.62 3.61 5.95
CA ALA A 92 -21.79 4.50 5.94
C ALA A 92 -21.94 5.20 7.30
N THR A 93 -22.17 6.51 7.25
CA THR A 93 -22.48 7.33 8.43
C THR A 93 -23.95 7.73 8.42
N ASP A 94 -24.57 7.75 9.59
CA ASP A 94 -26.02 7.81 9.75
C ASP A 94 -26.55 9.25 9.57
N PRO A 95 -27.53 9.47 8.68
CA PRO A 95 -28.09 10.80 8.40
C PRO A 95 -29.11 11.27 9.46
N ILE A 96 -29.53 10.42 10.40
CA ILE A 96 -30.53 10.73 11.44
C ILE A 96 -29.87 10.83 12.83
N ASP A 97 -29.05 9.84 13.21
CA ASP A 97 -28.27 9.83 14.46
C ASP A 97 -26.78 9.90 14.12
N THR A 98 -26.27 11.12 13.93
CA THR A 98 -24.93 11.39 13.36
C THR A 98 -23.75 10.97 14.24
N ASN A 99 -24.01 10.31 15.37
CA ASN A 99 -23.00 9.56 16.13
C ASN A 99 -22.79 8.14 15.61
N ARG A 100 -23.68 7.63 14.74
CA ARG A 100 -23.58 6.27 14.20
C ARG A 100 -22.76 6.21 12.92
N VAL A 101 -21.97 5.15 12.85
CA VAL A 101 -21.21 4.74 11.67
C VAL A 101 -21.16 3.22 11.64
N VAL A 102 -21.30 2.65 10.46
CA VAL A 102 -21.16 1.23 10.17
C VAL A 102 -20.17 1.02 9.03
N MET A 103 -19.48 -0.12 9.04
CA MET A 103 -18.52 -0.49 8.00
C MET A 103 -18.54 -1.99 7.74
N ALA A 104 -18.31 -2.37 6.49
CA ALA A 104 -18.12 -3.76 6.07
C ALA A 104 -16.61 -4.04 5.98
N VAL A 105 -16.15 -5.02 6.75
CA VAL A 105 -14.70 -5.29 6.93
C VAL A 105 -14.32 -6.74 6.66
N GLY A 106 -13.12 -6.92 6.12
CA GLY A 106 -12.52 -8.17 5.65
C GLY A 106 -11.62 -7.88 4.46
N LEU A 107 -10.46 -8.55 4.35
CA LEU A 107 -9.41 -8.09 3.43
C LEU A 107 -9.50 -8.73 2.04
N TYR A 108 -9.69 -10.05 1.98
CA TYR A 108 -9.69 -10.81 0.74
C TYR A 108 -10.84 -11.82 0.68
N THR A 109 -11.36 -12.10 -0.52
CA THR A 109 -12.38 -13.14 -0.74
C THR A 109 -11.80 -14.49 -1.16
N ASN A 110 -10.52 -14.55 -1.53
CA ASN A 110 -9.78 -15.79 -1.78
C ASN A 110 -9.18 -16.38 -0.47
N ASP A 111 -8.35 -17.42 -0.57
CA ASP A 111 -7.79 -18.12 0.59
C ASP A 111 -6.65 -17.39 1.32
N TRP A 112 -6.29 -16.16 0.93
CA TRP A 112 -5.33 -15.34 1.67
C TRP A 112 -5.90 -14.83 3.00
N ASP A 113 -7.21 -14.60 3.06
CA ASP A 113 -7.93 -14.36 4.32
C ASP A 113 -8.68 -15.63 4.72
N PRO A 114 -8.30 -16.31 5.82
CA PRO A 114 -9.03 -17.49 6.30
C PRO A 114 -10.32 -17.13 7.03
N ASN A 115 -10.54 -15.85 7.35
CA ASN A 115 -11.68 -15.39 8.12
C ASN A 115 -12.89 -15.10 7.22
N MET A 116 -14.07 -15.00 7.84
CA MET A 116 -15.22 -14.36 7.20
C MET A 116 -15.17 -12.85 7.45
N GLY A 117 -15.85 -12.08 6.62
CA GLY A 117 -16.04 -10.66 6.85
C GLY A 117 -16.98 -10.39 8.02
N SER A 118 -17.07 -9.13 8.42
CA SER A 118 -17.96 -8.66 9.48
C SER A 118 -18.52 -7.28 9.15
N ILE A 119 -19.67 -6.95 9.75
CA ILE A 119 -20.15 -5.57 9.85
C ILE A 119 -19.77 -5.04 11.22
N LEU A 120 -19.02 -3.95 11.28
CA LEU A 120 -18.78 -3.22 12.52
C LEU A 120 -19.79 -2.08 12.64
N ARG A 121 -20.33 -1.86 13.84
CA ARG A 121 -21.22 -0.74 14.17
C ARG A 121 -20.72 0.03 15.39
N SER A 122 -20.77 1.35 15.31
CA SER A 122 -20.48 2.28 16.40
C SER A 122 -21.65 3.22 16.62
N THR A 123 -21.81 3.71 17.85
CA THR A 123 -22.77 4.76 18.24
C THR A 123 -22.07 5.99 18.81
N ASP A 124 -20.75 6.11 18.62
CA ASP A 124 -19.89 7.15 19.19
C ASP A 124 -18.82 7.64 18.20
N LYS A 125 -19.18 7.70 16.91
CA LYS A 125 -18.35 8.14 15.78
C LYS A 125 -17.09 7.29 15.55
N GLY A 126 -17.14 6.02 15.91
CA GLY A 126 -16.08 5.03 15.68
C GLY A 126 -15.05 4.91 16.80
N ASN A 127 -15.33 5.42 18.00
CA ASN A 127 -14.42 5.23 19.14
C ASN A 127 -14.56 3.82 19.75
N ASN A 128 -15.77 3.27 19.77
CA ASN A 128 -16.06 1.90 20.20
C ASN A 128 -16.91 1.16 19.16
N TRP A 129 -16.67 -0.15 19.02
CA TRP A 129 -17.27 -0.98 17.97
C TRP A 129 -17.94 -2.24 18.54
N SER A 130 -19.04 -2.65 17.89
CA SER A 130 -19.58 -4.01 17.99
C SER A 130 -19.53 -4.67 16.62
N ALA A 131 -19.05 -5.92 16.56
CA ALA A 131 -18.98 -6.70 15.32
C ALA A 131 -20.17 -7.66 15.17
N THR A 132 -20.66 -7.82 13.95
CA THR A 132 -21.55 -8.91 13.54
C THR A 132 -20.91 -9.67 12.39
N LYS A 133 -20.55 -10.94 12.61
CA LYS A 133 -19.87 -11.79 11.63
C LYS A 133 -20.82 -12.17 10.49
N LEU A 134 -20.34 -12.05 9.25
CA LEU A 134 -21.07 -12.47 8.05
C LEU A 134 -20.81 -13.95 7.74
N PRO A 135 -21.72 -14.65 7.05
CA PRO A 135 -21.50 -16.04 6.60
C PRO A 135 -20.66 -16.15 5.31
N PHE A 136 -19.94 -15.09 4.93
CA PHE A 136 -19.09 -14.99 3.73
C PHE A 136 -17.96 -13.97 3.94
N LYS A 137 -16.97 -13.95 3.03
CA LYS A 137 -15.82 -13.04 3.08
C LYS A 137 -16.16 -11.65 2.51
N VAL A 138 -15.41 -10.64 2.94
CA VAL A 138 -15.48 -9.25 2.46
C VAL A 138 -14.13 -8.89 1.83
N GLY A 139 -14.10 -7.98 0.86
CA GLY A 139 -12.96 -7.80 -0.05
C GLY A 139 -12.40 -6.39 -0.07
N GLY A 140 -12.04 -5.85 1.09
CA GLY A 140 -11.48 -4.51 1.24
C GLY A 140 -10.26 -4.24 0.37
N ASN A 141 -9.40 -5.25 0.14
CA ASN A 141 -8.28 -5.18 -0.80
C ASN A 141 -8.46 -6.12 -2.01
N MET A 142 -9.68 -6.27 -2.53
CA MET A 142 -9.94 -6.98 -3.80
C MET A 142 -10.09 -5.99 -4.97
N PRO A 143 -10.08 -6.44 -6.24
CA PRO A 143 -10.48 -5.61 -7.37
C PRO A 143 -11.92 -5.08 -7.20
N GLY A 144 -12.23 -3.89 -7.72
CA GLY A 144 -13.56 -3.27 -7.53
C GLY A 144 -13.82 -2.58 -6.19
N ARG A 145 -12.84 -2.51 -5.28
CA ARG A 145 -12.98 -1.83 -3.97
C ARG A 145 -13.29 -0.32 -4.04
N GLY A 146 -12.82 0.35 -5.09
CA GLY A 146 -13.15 1.74 -5.37
C GLY A 146 -14.62 1.98 -5.77
N MET A 147 -15.31 0.99 -6.34
CA MET A 147 -16.77 1.09 -6.54
C MET A 147 -17.47 1.19 -5.18
N GLY A 148 -18.47 2.06 -5.06
CA GLY A 148 -19.15 2.24 -3.77
C GLY A 148 -20.08 3.44 -3.64
N GLU A 149 -20.72 3.61 -2.49
CA GLU A 149 -20.60 2.75 -1.30
C GLU A 149 -21.53 1.52 -1.36
N ARG A 150 -21.01 0.33 -1.01
CA ARG A 150 -21.80 -0.91 -0.93
C ARG A 150 -22.74 -0.95 0.27
N LEU A 151 -22.46 -0.16 1.29
CA LEU A 151 -23.19 -0.08 2.55
C LEU A 151 -24.00 1.23 2.57
N ALA A 152 -25.29 1.16 2.87
CA ALA A 152 -26.16 2.34 2.90
C ALA A 152 -27.18 2.26 4.03
N ILE A 153 -27.34 3.36 4.78
CA ILE A 153 -28.34 3.53 5.85
C ILE A 153 -29.55 4.26 5.26
N ASP A 154 -30.76 3.81 5.60
CA ASP A 154 -32.00 4.42 5.11
C ASP A 154 -32.15 5.85 5.67
N PRO A 155 -32.24 6.90 4.82
CA PRO A 155 -32.28 8.28 5.27
C PRO A 155 -33.59 8.69 5.96
N ASN A 156 -34.64 7.88 5.84
CA ASN A 156 -35.90 8.07 6.55
C ASN A 156 -36.04 7.12 7.74
N SER A 157 -35.34 5.97 7.73
CA SER A 157 -35.46 4.94 8.77
C SER A 157 -34.16 4.16 9.05
N ASN A 158 -33.06 4.83 9.40
CA ASN A 158 -32.46 4.58 10.72
C ASN A 158 -31.91 3.16 10.97
N ASN A 159 -32.81 2.31 11.47
CA ASN A 159 -32.57 0.90 11.76
C ASN A 159 -32.34 0.03 10.50
N ILE A 160 -32.74 0.52 9.33
CA ILE A 160 -32.63 -0.18 8.05
C ILE A 160 -31.29 0.14 7.40
N ILE A 161 -30.50 -0.90 7.15
CA ILE A 161 -29.20 -0.79 6.47
C ILE A 161 -29.13 -1.86 5.39
N TYR A 162 -28.67 -1.51 4.20
CA TYR A 162 -28.41 -2.45 3.10
C TYR A 162 -26.91 -2.60 2.85
N PHE A 163 -26.50 -3.80 2.47
CA PHE A 163 -25.13 -4.14 2.08
C PHE A 163 -25.13 -4.93 0.78
N GLY A 164 -24.46 -4.41 -0.24
CA GLY A 164 -24.17 -5.12 -1.48
C GLY A 164 -22.93 -6.00 -1.35
N ALA A 165 -23.10 -7.32 -1.36
CA ALA A 165 -21.99 -8.25 -1.16
C ALA A 165 -21.30 -8.70 -2.46
N ARG A 166 -20.04 -9.13 -2.31
CA ARG A 166 -19.19 -9.74 -3.34
C ARG A 166 -19.48 -11.23 -3.54
N SER A 167 -18.78 -11.88 -4.47
CA SER A 167 -18.70 -13.34 -4.61
C SER A 167 -20.06 -14.03 -4.82
N GLY A 168 -20.99 -13.35 -5.51
CA GLY A 168 -22.35 -13.86 -5.74
C GLY A 168 -23.26 -13.89 -4.50
N ASN A 169 -22.84 -13.33 -3.37
CA ASN A 169 -23.63 -13.33 -2.13
C ASN A 169 -24.88 -12.45 -2.22
N GLY A 170 -24.92 -11.47 -3.14
CA GLY A 170 -26.09 -10.65 -3.46
C GLY A 170 -26.36 -9.55 -2.44
N LEU A 171 -27.61 -9.11 -2.36
CA LEU A 171 -28.02 -8.00 -1.50
C LEU A 171 -28.40 -8.50 -0.11
N TRP A 172 -27.93 -7.81 0.93
CA TRP A 172 -28.21 -8.10 2.33
C TRP A 172 -28.84 -6.89 3.02
N LYS A 173 -29.65 -7.14 4.06
CA LYS A 173 -30.39 -6.13 4.81
C LYS A 173 -30.32 -6.40 6.31
N SER A 174 -30.15 -5.35 7.09
CA SER A 174 -30.45 -5.27 8.52
C SER A 174 -31.70 -4.40 8.72
N THR A 175 -32.44 -4.66 9.79
CA THR A 175 -33.56 -3.82 10.26
C THR A 175 -33.43 -3.46 11.75
N ASP A 176 -32.24 -3.62 12.32
CA ASP A 176 -31.92 -3.49 13.74
C ASP A 176 -30.58 -2.76 13.98
N TYR A 177 -30.31 -1.73 13.17
CA TYR A 177 -29.09 -0.90 13.23
C TYR A 177 -27.78 -1.69 12.99
N GLY A 178 -27.83 -2.68 12.10
CA GLY A 178 -26.69 -3.52 11.72
C GLY A 178 -26.34 -4.62 12.73
N ALA A 179 -27.21 -4.92 13.69
CA ALA A 179 -26.97 -5.96 14.69
C ALA A 179 -27.15 -7.38 14.10
N THR A 180 -28.16 -7.60 13.26
CA THR A 180 -28.37 -8.83 12.49
C THR A 180 -28.56 -8.54 11.01
N TRP A 181 -28.25 -9.53 10.16
CA TRP A 181 -28.23 -9.39 8.71
C TRP A 181 -28.86 -10.59 8.02
N ALA A 182 -29.73 -10.35 7.05
CA ALA A 182 -30.38 -11.36 6.23
C ALA A 182 -30.25 -11.08 4.74
N LYS A 183 -30.16 -12.14 3.92
CA LYS A 183 -30.13 -12.02 2.45
C LYS A 183 -31.50 -11.58 1.94
N VAL A 184 -31.52 -10.59 1.05
CA VAL A 184 -32.72 -10.09 0.36
C VAL A 184 -33.04 -11.05 -0.79
N SER A 185 -33.78 -12.11 -0.50
CA SER A 185 -34.07 -13.19 -1.46
C SER A 185 -34.84 -12.73 -2.71
N SER A 186 -35.53 -11.60 -2.66
CA SER A 186 -36.19 -10.98 -3.82
C SER A 186 -35.23 -10.26 -4.78
N PHE A 187 -33.96 -10.10 -4.41
CA PHE A 187 -32.92 -9.52 -5.27
C PHE A 187 -32.01 -10.64 -5.82
N THR A 188 -32.22 -11.02 -7.08
CA THR A 188 -31.54 -12.16 -7.72
C THR A 188 -30.33 -11.77 -8.58
N SER A 189 -30.12 -10.49 -8.86
CA SER A 189 -29.00 -10.00 -9.68
C SER A 189 -27.71 -9.85 -8.85
N VAL A 190 -26.97 -10.94 -8.68
CA VAL A 190 -25.80 -10.98 -7.77
C VAL A 190 -24.48 -10.48 -8.39
N GLY A 191 -24.52 -9.96 -9.62
CA GLY A 191 -23.34 -9.61 -10.42
C GLY A 191 -22.81 -10.77 -11.25
N THR A 192 -22.25 -10.44 -12.41
CA THR A 192 -21.70 -11.40 -13.39
C THR A 192 -20.25 -11.12 -13.75
N PHE A 193 -19.75 -9.90 -13.47
CA PHE A 193 -18.38 -9.52 -13.81
C PHE A 193 -17.35 -10.15 -12.86
N VAL A 194 -16.35 -10.76 -13.48
CA VAL A 194 -15.11 -11.27 -12.86
C VAL A 194 -13.95 -10.58 -13.58
N PRO A 195 -12.96 -9.99 -12.87
CA PRO A 195 -11.87 -9.24 -13.51
C PRO A 195 -11.08 -10.04 -14.53
N ASN A 196 -10.66 -11.27 -14.17
CA ASN A 196 -9.96 -12.18 -15.08
C ASN A 196 -10.32 -13.64 -14.72
N PRO A 197 -11.42 -14.19 -15.26
CA PRO A 197 -11.88 -15.55 -14.92
C PRO A 197 -10.90 -16.66 -15.35
N SER A 198 -10.01 -16.36 -16.30
CA SER A 198 -8.95 -17.27 -16.78
C SER A 198 -7.63 -17.16 -15.99
N SER A 199 -7.51 -16.24 -15.03
CA SER A 199 -6.26 -16.05 -14.28
C SER A 199 -5.86 -17.30 -13.51
N SER A 200 -4.57 -17.63 -13.48
CA SER A 200 -4.06 -18.66 -12.56
C SER A 200 -4.09 -18.19 -11.09
N ASN A 201 -4.02 -16.87 -10.86
CA ASN A 201 -4.15 -16.26 -9.54
C ASN A 201 -5.64 -16.21 -9.11
N SER A 202 -5.95 -16.73 -7.92
CA SER A 202 -7.34 -16.71 -7.39
C SER A 202 -7.85 -15.30 -7.09
N TYR A 203 -6.95 -14.34 -6.87
CA TYR A 203 -7.26 -12.93 -6.60
C TYR A 203 -8.13 -12.26 -7.68
N GLU A 204 -7.98 -12.64 -8.95
CA GLU A 204 -8.70 -12.01 -10.07
C GLU A 204 -9.94 -12.78 -10.53
N ARG A 205 -10.23 -13.93 -9.90
CA ARG A 205 -11.29 -14.87 -10.33
C ARG A 205 -12.62 -14.74 -9.58
N ASP A 206 -12.74 -13.83 -8.62
CA ASP A 206 -13.98 -13.64 -7.86
C ASP A 206 -14.96 -12.67 -8.55
N ILE A 207 -16.25 -12.87 -8.30
CA ILE A 207 -17.32 -12.00 -8.78
C ILE A 207 -17.30 -10.70 -7.97
N VAL A 208 -17.18 -9.55 -8.65
CA VAL A 208 -17.16 -8.23 -7.99
C VAL A 208 -18.47 -7.95 -7.25
N GLY A 209 -19.59 -8.47 -7.77
CA GLY A 209 -20.88 -8.52 -7.07
C GLY A 209 -21.69 -7.23 -7.20
N ILE A 210 -22.23 -6.76 -6.08
CA ILE A 210 -22.95 -5.48 -6.03
C ILE A 210 -21.93 -4.34 -5.82
N ALA A 211 -22.08 -3.26 -6.60
CA ALA A 211 -21.19 -2.11 -6.61
C ALA A 211 -21.59 -1.06 -5.57
N TRP A 212 -22.88 -0.71 -5.49
CA TRP A 212 -23.39 0.32 -4.57
C TRP A 212 -24.89 0.21 -4.31
N VAL A 213 -25.35 0.84 -3.22
CA VAL A 213 -26.78 0.98 -2.87
C VAL A 213 -27.09 2.45 -2.58
N THR A 214 -28.12 3.00 -3.22
CA THR A 214 -28.46 4.43 -3.13
C THR A 214 -29.95 4.62 -2.89
N PHE A 215 -30.30 5.12 -1.71
CA PHE A 215 -31.67 5.52 -1.39
C PHE A 215 -32.06 6.82 -2.09
N ASP A 216 -33.27 6.89 -2.65
CA ASP A 216 -33.88 8.17 -3.00
C ASP A 216 -34.52 8.78 -1.75
N SER A 217 -33.76 9.64 -1.07
CA SER A 217 -34.19 10.35 0.13
C SER A 217 -35.45 11.19 -0.06
N THR A 218 -35.82 11.55 -1.31
CA THR A 218 -37.02 12.32 -1.63
C THR A 218 -38.29 11.48 -1.78
N SER A 219 -38.17 10.15 -1.76
CA SER A 219 -39.28 9.22 -2.05
C SER A 219 -40.12 8.78 -0.84
N GLY A 220 -39.66 9.07 0.39
CA GLY A 220 -40.23 8.56 1.63
C GLY A 220 -40.57 9.65 2.65
N SER A 221 -40.84 9.23 3.89
CA SER A 221 -41.09 10.13 5.03
C SER A 221 -40.42 9.61 6.29
N LYS A 222 -39.94 10.53 7.13
CA LYS A 222 -39.18 10.22 8.36
C LYS A 222 -39.95 9.26 9.27
N GLY A 223 -39.27 8.22 9.74
CA GLY A 223 -39.83 7.15 10.57
C GLY A 223 -40.49 6.00 9.77
N SER A 224 -40.39 6.02 8.44
CA SER A 224 -40.83 4.93 7.56
C SER A 224 -39.73 4.54 6.58
N ALA A 225 -39.70 3.27 6.18
CA ALA A 225 -38.73 2.78 5.20
C ALA A 225 -38.83 3.53 3.87
N THR A 226 -37.70 3.96 3.32
CA THR A 226 -37.64 4.71 2.06
C THR A 226 -38.14 3.83 0.90
N PRO A 227 -39.22 4.23 0.18
CA PRO A 227 -39.81 3.38 -0.85
C PRO A 227 -38.90 3.12 -2.04
N ARG A 228 -38.18 4.15 -2.53
CA ARG A 228 -37.34 4.02 -3.73
C ARG A 228 -35.87 3.81 -3.38
N ILE A 229 -35.33 2.68 -3.82
CA ILE A 229 -33.94 2.26 -3.57
C ILE A 229 -33.33 1.83 -4.90
N PHE A 230 -32.20 2.41 -5.28
CA PHE A 230 -31.41 2.01 -6.44
C PHE A 230 -30.24 1.13 -6.02
N VAL A 231 -29.89 0.15 -6.86
CA VAL A 231 -28.74 -0.75 -6.64
C VAL A 231 -27.95 -0.87 -7.95
N GLY A 232 -26.66 -0.56 -7.88
CA GLY A 232 -25.71 -0.79 -8.96
C GLY A 232 -25.06 -2.15 -8.82
N VAL A 233 -25.07 -2.94 -9.89
CA VAL A 233 -24.54 -4.30 -9.95
C VAL A 233 -23.38 -4.34 -10.95
N ALA A 234 -22.30 -5.05 -10.62
CA ALA A 234 -21.19 -5.32 -11.53
C ALA A 234 -21.61 -6.37 -12.59
N ASP A 235 -22.42 -5.91 -13.53
CA ASP A 235 -22.94 -6.63 -14.68
C ASP A 235 -22.95 -5.68 -15.87
N LYS A 236 -22.30 -6.06 -16.98
CA LYS A 236 -22.12 -5.17 -18.15
C LYS A 236 -23.42 -4.96 -18.94
N SER A 237 -24.43 -5.81 -18.77
CA SER A 237 -25.69 -5.76 -19.53
C SER A 237 -26.87 -5.22 -18.72
N ASN A 238 -26.93 -5.54 -17.42
CA ASN A 238 -28.10 -5.35 -16.55
C ASN A 238 -27.68 -4.73 -15.20
N SER A 239 -27.07 -3.55 -15.29
CA SER A 239 -26.33 -2.93 -14.18
C SER A 239 -27.20 -2.22 -13.14
N ILE A 240 -28.27 -1.53 -13.53
CA ILE A 240 -29.02 -0.64 -12.63
C ILE A 240 -30.39 -1.21 -12.29
N TRP A 241 -30.61 -1.45 -11.00
CA TRP A 241 -31.84 -1.99 -10.44
C TRP A 241 -32.52 -0.98 -9.53
N VAL A 242 -33.84 -1.09 -9.40
CA VAL A 242 -34.66 -0.25 -8.53
C VAL A 242 -35.74 -1.06 -7.82
N SER A 243 -35.98 -0.74 -6.55
CA SER A 243 -37.23 -1.03 -5.86
C SER A 243 -38.01 0.27 -5.71
N THR A 244 -39.34 0.18 -5.74
CA THR A 244 -40.27 1.28 -5.43
C THR A 244 -41.15 0.98 -4.22
N ASN A 245 -40.89 -0.14 -3.51
CA ASN A 245 -41.65 -0.64 -2.37
C ASN A 245 -40.74 -1.12 -1.22
N ALA A 246 -39.76 -0.28 -0.87
CA ALA A 246 -38.84 -0.46 0.26
C ALA A 246 -38.03 -1.78 0.22
N GLY A 247 -37.73 -2.25 -0.99
CA GLY A 247 -36.94 -3.45 -1.28
C GLY A 247 -37.73 -4.76 -1.25
N SER A 248 -39.07 -4.71 -1.30
CA SER A 248 -39.91 -5.91 -1.35
C SER A 248 -39.77 -6.62 -2.70
N THR A 249 -39.84 -5.86 -3.80
CA THR A 249 -39.58 -6.33 -5.18
C THR A 249 -38.62 -5.41 -5.90
N TRP A 250 -37.96 -5.93 -6.95
CA TRP A 250 -36.92 -5.25 -7.69
C TRP A 250 -37.12 -5.44 -9.20
N SER A 251 -36.80 -4.42 -9.97
CA SER A 251 -36.79 -4.45 -11.43
C SER A 251 -35.58 -3.69 -11.95
N LEU A 252 -35.17 -3.94 -13.20
CA LEU A 252 -34.25 -3.05 -13.90
C LEU A 252 -34.83 -1.64 -13.99
N VAL A 253 -33.98 -0.61 -13.91
CA VAL A 253 -34.39 0.74 -14.30
C VAL A 253 -34.64 0.75 -15.80
N SER A 254 -35.86 1.11 -16.19
CA SER A 254 -36.28 1.17 -17.59
C SER A 254 -35.42 2.15 -18.39
N GLY A 255 -35.08 1.79 -19.62
CA GLY A 255 -34.30 2.62 -20.55
C GLY A 255 -32.82 2.81 -20.21
N GLN A 256 -32.26 2.03 -19.27
CA GLN A 256 -30.83 2.14 -18.90
C GLN A 256 -29.90 1.89 -20.11
N PRO A 257 -28.73 2.54 -20.16
CA PRO A 257 -27.88 2.57 -21.35
C PRO A 257 -27.20 1.21 -21.63
N SER A 258 -27.22 0.77 -22.89
CA SER A 258 -26.69 -0.52 -23.33
C SER A 258 -25.18 -0.48 -23.61
N GLN A 259 -24.38 0.01 -22.66
CA GLN A 259 -22.98 0.41 -22.90
C GLN A 259 -21.90 -0.65 -22.61
N SER A 260 -22.27 -1.82 -22.07
CA SER A 260 -21.29 -2.89 -21.73
C SER A 260 -20.22 -2.49 -20.69
N TYR A 261 -20.57 -1.56 -19.79
CA TYR A 261 -19.71 -1.04 -18.73
C TYR A 261 -20.28 -1.34 -17.32
N LEU A 262 -19.42 -1.24 -16.30
CA LEU A 262 -19.72 -1.48 -14.89
C LEU A 262 -20.00 -0.14 -14.16
N PRO A 263 -21.02 -0.05 -13.29
CA PRO A 263 -21.37 1.20 -12.62
C PRO A 263 -20.51 1.44 -11.36
N HIS A 264 -19.53 2.33 -11.42
CA HIS A 264 -18.63 2.59 -10.28
C HIS A 264 -19.31 3.32 -9.12
N LYS A 265 -20.05 4.40 -9.42
CA LYS A 265 -20.81 5.18 -8.43
C LYS A 265 -22.25 5.37 -8.89
N GLY A 266 -23.17 5.51 -7.93
CA GLY A 266 -24.56 5.91 -8.16
C GLY A 266 -24.96 6.99 -7.17
N VAL A 267 -24.88 8.26 -7.55
CA VAL A 267 -25.00 9.39 -6.62
C VAL A 267 -26.29 10.18 -6.88
N LEU A 268 -27.11 10.36 -5.84
CA LEU A 268 -28.33 11.14 -5.89
C LEU A 268 -28.03 12.65 -5.78
N SER A 269 -28.63 13.47 -6.64
CA SER A 269 -28.91 14.88 -6.36
C SER A 269 -30.37 15.02 -5.90
N PRO A 270 -30.65 15.22 -4.59
CA PRO A 270 -32.02 15.25 -4.08
C PRO A 270 -32.82 16.47 -4.59
N SER A 271 -32.16 17.61 -4.75
CA SER A 271 -32.74 18.86 -5.26
C SER A 271 -33.14 18.74 -6.72
N ASP A 272 -32.28 18.15 -7.56
CA ASP A 272 -32.54 17.98 -8.99
C ASP A 272 -33.41 16.76 -9.31
N LYS A 273 -33.59 15.84 -8.34
CA LYS A 273 -34.21 14.50 -8.51
C LYS A 273 -33.54 13.69 -9.63
N LEU A 274 -32.21 13.77 -9.66
CA LEU A 274 -31.36 13.05 -10.61
C LEU A 274 -30.55 11.98 -9.87
N LEU A 275 -30.45 10.80 -10.46
CA LEU A 275 -29.42 9.82 -10.12
C LEU A 275 -28.31 9.94 -11.17
N TYR A 276 -27.08 10.20 -10.75
CA TYR A 276 -25.89 10.20 -11.60
C TYR A 276 -25.16 8.87 -11.47
N ILE A 277 -24.70 8.31 -12.58
CA ILE A 277 -23.97 7.04 -12.61
C ILE A 277 -22.68 7.22 -13.42
N THR A 278 -21.54 6.82 -12.84
CA THR A 278 -20.26 6.69 -13.55
C THR A 278 -20.03 5.25 -13.97
N TYR A 279 -19.40 5.08 -15.14
CA TYR A 279 -19.16 3.77 -15.74
C TYR A 279 -17.71 3.61 -16.19
N SER A 280 -17.21 2.38 -16.08
CA SER A 280 -15.90 1.93 -16.56
C SER A 280 -16.02 0.55 -17.19
N ASP A 281 -15.19 0.22 -18.18
CA ASP A 281 -15.11 -1.12 -18.76
C ASP A 281 -14.28 -2.10 -17.91
N GLY A 282 -13.38 -1.57 -17.08
CA GLY A 282 -12.68 -2.28 -16.00
C GLY A 282 -13.40 -2.14 -14.66
N ALA A 283 -12.94 -2.87 -13.64
CA ALA A 283 -13.53 -2.79 -12.30
C ALA A 283 -12.80 -1.84 -11.35
N GLY A 284 -11.63 -1.34 -11.72
CA GLY A 284 -10.75 -0.57 -10.85
C GLY A 284 -10.04 -1.43 -9.79
N PRO A 285 -9.08 -0.82 -9.06
CA PRO A 285 -8.72 0.59 -9.15
C PRO A 285 -7.69 0.91 -10.24
N TYR A 286 -7.04 -0.10 -10.85
CA TYR A 286 -5.86 0.09 -11.71
C TYR A 286 -6.16 0.14 -13.22
N ASP A 287 -7.27 -0.45 -13.66
CA ASP A 287 -7.71 -0.53 -15.05
C ASP A 287 -8.76 0.56 -15.38
N GLY A 288 -9.59 0.32 -16.40
CA GLY A 288 -10.55 1.27 -16.95
C GLY A 288 -9.96 2.02 -18.14
N ALA A 289 -10.24 1.51 -19.35
CA ALA A 289 -9.78 2.03 -20.63
C ALA A 289 -10.90 2.73 -21.43
N LEU A 290 -12.16 2.48 -21.09
CA LEU A 290 -13.34 3.16 -21.64
C LEU A 290 -14.42 3.30 -20.57
N GLY A 291 -15.34 4.23 -20.74
CA GLY A 291 -16.43 4.45 -19.81
C GLY A 291 -17.44 5.48 -20.28
N ALA A 292 -18.34 5.84 -19.38
CA ALA A 292 -19.36 6.86 -19.63
C ALA A 292 -19.83 7.51 -18.32
N VAL A 293 -20.56 8.62 -18.44
CA VAL A 293 -21.26 9.26 -17.32
C VAL A 293 -22.70 9.53 -17.74
N TRP A 294 -23.66 9.10 -16.94
CA TRP A 294 -25.08 9.28 -17.20
C TRP A 294 -25.78 10.01 -16.07
N LYS A 295 -26.89 10.69 -16.42
CA LYS A 295 -27.94 11.06 -15.48
C LYS A 295 -29.25 10.37 -15.83
N TYR A 296 -29.96 9.94 -14.80
CA TYR A 296 -31.31 9.43 -14.85
C TYR A 296 -32.24 10.39 -14.10
N ASN A 297 -33.25 10.92 -14.79
CA ASN A 297 -34.28 11.76 -14.18
C ASN A 297 -35.35 10.87 -13.54
N ILE A 298 -35.45 10.92 -12.21
CA ILE A 298 -36.32 10.02 -11.43
C ILE A 298 -37.81 10.33 -11.67
N ALA A 299 -38.15 11.58 -12.04
CA ALA A 299 -39.53 11.99 -12.26
C ALA A 299 -40.05 11.66 -13.67
N SER A 300 -39.23 11.82 -14.71
CA SER A 300 -39.62 11.54 -16.10
C SER A 300 -39.21 10.15 -16.59
N GLY A 301 -38.30 9.47 -15.89
CA GLY A 301 -37.69 8.21 -16.33
C GLY A 301 -36.69 8.39 -17.48
N ALA A 302 -36.30 9.62 -17.81
CA ALA A 302 -35.40 9.90 -18.93
C ALA A 302 -33.93 9.69 -18.56
N TRP A 303 -33.19 9.02 -19.43
CA TRP A 303 -31.74 8.89 -19.39
C TRP A 303 -31.08 9.94 -20.29
N THR A 304 -29.92 10.45 -19.90
CA THR A 304 -29.12 11.37 -20.72
C THR A 304 -27.64 11.08 -20.53
N ASP A 305 -26.94 10.84 -21.65
CA ASP A 305 -25.49 10.75 -21.67
C ASP A 305 -24.92 12.14 -21.41
N ILE A 306 -24.01 12.22 -20.45
CA ILE A 306 -23.29 13.44 -20.05
C ILE A 306 -21.79 13.17 -19.98
N THR A 307 -21.28 12.19 -20.73
CA THR A 307 -19.86 11.81 -20.74
C THR A 307 -18.99 13.02 -21.15
N PRO A 308 -17.97 13.42 -20.36
CA PRO A 308 -17.23 14.67 -20.59
C PRO A 308 -16.43 14.76 -21.90
N VAL A 309 -16.11 13.62 -22.51
CA VAL A 309 -15.24 13.48 -23.69
C VAL A 309 -15.77 12.38 -24.61
N SER A 310 -15.32 12.35 -25.86
CA SER A 310 -15.68 11.31 -26.84
C SER A 310 -14.58 11.10 -27.88
N GLY A 311 -14.71 10.05 -28.70
CA GLY A 311 -13.71 9.73 -29.72
C GLY A 311 -12.36 9.39 -29.10
N GLY A 312 -11.26 9.88 -29.69
CA GLY A 312 -9.90 9.60 -29.22
C GLY A 312 -9.54 10.20 -27.86
N ASP A 313 -10.32 11.16 -27.35
CA ASP A 313 -10.11 11.75 -26.02
C ASP A 313 -10.66 10.87 -24.88
N LEU A 314 -11.45 9.84 -25.20
CA LEU A 314 -11.98 8.84 -24.27
C LEU A 314 -11.11 7.57 -24.33
N TYR A 315 -10.14 7.50 -23.41
CA TYR A 315 -9.22 6.35 -23.24
C TYR A 315 -9.12 5.89 -21.78
N TYR A 316 -10.17 6.16 -21.01
CA TYR A 316 -10.32 5.80 -19.59
C TYR A 316 -11.78 5.56 -19.24
N GLY A 317 -12.02 4.83 -18.16
CA GLY A 317 -13.29 4.79 -17.45
C GLY A 317 -13.53 6.01 -16.58
N PHE A 318 -14.66 6.05 -15.88
CA PHE A 318 -14.96 7.08 -14.87
C PHE A 318 -15.24 6.43 -13.51
N GLY A 319 -14.51 6.88 -12.49
CA GLY A 319 -14.58 6.38 -11.13
C GLY A 319 -15.32 7.35 -10.21
N GLY A 320 -14.56 8.10 -9.42
CA GLY A 320 -15.08 9.03 -8.41
C GLY A 320 -16.01 10.10 -8.98
N PHE A 321 -17.07 10.40 -8.23
CA PHE A 321 -18.14 11.33 -8.63
C PHE A 321 -18.70 12.11 -7.44
N ALA A 322 -18.82 13.43 -7.58
CA ALA A 322 -19.35 14.32 -6.55
C ALA A 322 -20.54 15.16 -7.04
N VAL A 323 -21.46 15.47 -6.13
CA VAL A 323 -22.55 16.44 -6.29
C VAL A 323 -22.38 17.53 -5.23
N ASP A 324 -22.49 18.80 -5.61
CA ASP A 324 -22.53 19.93 -4.67
C ASP A 324 -23.98 20.13 -4.18
N LEU A 325 -24.29 19.67 -2.96
CA LEU A 325 -25.65 19.78 -2.41
C LEU A 325 -26.10 21.23 -2.16
N LYS A 326 -25.19 22.21 -2.15
CA LYS A 326 -25.51 23.64 -1.99
C LYS A 326 -25.70 24.36 -3.32
N LYS A 327 -25.21 23.78 -4.42
CA LYS A 327 -25.37 24.31 -5.78
C LYS A 327 -25.92 23.22 -6.71
N PRO A 328 -27.27 23.01 -6.72
CA PRO A 328 -27.92 22.05 -7.61
C PRO A 328 -27.44 22.19 -9.07
N GLY A 329 -27.28 21.06 -9.75
CA GLY A 329 -26.63 20.98 -11.06
C GLY A 329 -25.10 21.12 -11.08
N THR A 330 -24.42 21.39 -9.97
CA THR A 330 -22.94 21.35 -9.91
C THR A 330 -22.44 19.96 -9.54
N ILE A 331 -21.62 19.37 -10.41
CA ILE A 331 -21.10 18.01 -10.32
C ILE A 331 -19.63 17.92 -10.75
N MET A 332 -18.93 16.90 -10.27
CA MET A 332 -17.56 16.58 -10.68
C MET A 332 -17.37 15.08 -10.89
N VAL A 333 -16.46 14.71 -11.79
CA VAL A 333 -16.12 13.31 -12.08
C VAL A 333 -14.63 13.15 -12.37
N ALA A 334 -14.03 12.03 -11.92
CA ALA A 334 -12.63 11.69 -12.17
C ALA A 334 -12.48 10.56 -13.20
N ALA A 335 -11.43 10.67 -14.02
CA ALA A 335 -10.99 9.61 -14.93
C ALA A 335 -10.34 8.45 -14.15
N LEU A 336 -10.64 7.22 -14.57
CA LEU A 336 -10.17 5.96 -14.01
C LEU A 336 -9.81 5.01 -15.16
N ASN A 337 -8.57 4.97 -15.67
CA ASN A 337 -7.43 5.80 -15.27
C ASN A 337 -6.79 6.49 -16.48
N ALA A 338 -6.77 7.83 -16.45
CA ALA A 338 -5.89 8.62 -17.31
C ALA A 338 -4.46 8.59 -16.74
N TRP A 339 -3.70 7.51 -17.04
CA TRP A 339 -2.35 7.31 -16.50
C TRP A 339 -1.31 8.31 -17.04
N TRP A 340 -1.44 8.73 -18.30
CA TRP A 340 -0.59 9.74 -18.94
C TRP A 340 -1.49 10.81 -19.61
N PRO A 341 -1.13 12.10 -19.56
CA PRO A 341 0.09 12.69 -18.98
C PRO A 341 -0.01 12.93 -17.46
N GLU A 342 -1.21 12.92 -16.90
CA GLU A 342 -1.53 12.79 -15.47
C GLU A 342 -3.05 12.52 -15.36
N GLY A 343 -3.54 12.22 -14.15
CA GLY A 343 -4.97 12.07 -13.89
C GLY A 343 -5.81 13.27 -14.34
N LEU A 344 -7.11 13.06 -14.51
CA LEU A 344 -8.02 14.09 -15.01
C LEU A 344 -9.30 14.14 -14.19
N ILE A 345 -9.67 15.35 -13.75
CA ILE A 345 -10.93 15.65 -13.07
C ILE A 345 -11.70 16.66 -13.92
N PHE A 346 -13.00 16.41 -14.06
CA PHE A 346 -13.93 17.26 -14.80
C PHE A 346 -14.93 17.91 -13.85
N ARG A 347 -15.37 19.12 -14.18
CA ARG A 347 -16.38 19.88 -13.43
C ARG A 347 -17.44 20.45 -14.36
N SER A 348 -18.70 20.31 -13.97
CA SER A 348 -19.87 20.88 -14.63
C SER A 348 -20.71 21.66 -13.61
N THR A 349 -21.31 22.77 -14.03
CA THR A 349 -22.22 23.62 -13.24
C THR A 349 -23.64 23.64 -13.80
N ASN A 350 -23.94 22.76 -14.76
CA ASN A 350 -25.21 22.70 -15.50
C ASN A 350 -25.70 21.25 -15.71
N SER A 351 -25.55 20.42 -14.69
CA SER A 351 -25.98 19.01 -14.64
C SER A 351 -25.37 18.16 -15.77
N GLY A 352 -24.11 18.42 -16.14
CA GLY A 352 -23.39 17.69 -17.18
C GLY A 352 -23.73 18.08 -18.62
N ALA A 353 -24.42 19.20 -18.86
CA ALA A 353 -24.68 19.69 -20.22
C ALA A 353 -23.42 20.25 -20.90
N SER A 354 -22.47 20.78 -20.11
CA SER A 354 -21.10 21.04 -20.53
C SER A 354 -20.12 20.85 -19.37
N TRP A 355 -18.84 20.67 -19.70
CA TRP A 355 -17.77 20.35 -18.77
C TRP A 355 -16.55 21.24 -18.97
N THR A 356 -15.78 21.42 -17.90
CA THR A 356 -14.42 21.96 -17.91
C THR A 356 -13.46 20.97 -17.26
N ARG A 357 -12.18 21.03 -17.62
CA ARG A 357 -11.13 20.07 -17.22
C ARG A 357 -10.17 20.69 -16.20
N ALA A 358 -9.64 19.89 -15.27
CA ALA A 358 -8.61 20.33 -14.33
C ALA A 358 -7.35 20.91 -15.02
N TRP A 359 -7.03 20.40 -16.21
CA TRP A 359 -5.99 20.92 -17.08
C TRP A 359 -6.37 20.76 -18.55
N ASP A 360 -5.80 21.61 -19.39
CA ASP A 360 -5.99 21.62 -20.84
C ASP A 360 -4.64 21.60 -21.56
N TRP A 361 -4.55 20.89 -22.70
CA TRP A 361 -3.34 20.90 -23.54
C TRP A 361 -3.06 22.30 -24.12
N ASN A 362 -1.80 22.71 -24.10
CA ASN A 362 -1.28 23.94 -24.69
C ASN A 362 0.03 23.63 -25.44
N GLY A 363 -0.10 23.18 -26.69
CA GLY A 363 1.03 22.58 -27.42
C GLY A 363 1.46 21.28 -26.77
N SER A 364 2.75 21.17 -26.42
CA SER A 364 3.30 20.04 -25.66
C SER A 364 3.21 20.20 -24.13
N ASP A 365 2.74 21.36 -23.65
CA ASP A 365 2.59 21.67 -22.22
C ASP A 365 1.10 21.67 -21.80
N ARG A 366 0.80 21.91 -20.52
CA ARG A 366 -0.55 21.91 -19.96
C ARG A 366 -0.85 23.20 -19.20
N THR A 367 -1.97 23.84 -19.55
CA THR A 367 -2.56 24.90 -18.73
C THR A 367 -3.35 24.25 -17.60
N LYS A 368 -2.92 24.42 -16.34
CA LYS A 368 -3.59 23.87 -15.15
C LYS A 368 -4.55 24.88 -14.52
N ARG A 369 -5.73 24.43 -14.06
CA ARG A 369 -6.68 25.18 -13.23
C ARG A 369 -6.43 25.00 -11.73
N PHE A 370 -5.28 24.45 -11.37
CA PHE A 370 -4.89 24.17 -10.01
C PHE A 370 -3.40 24.43 -9.78
N THR A 371 -3.04 24.73 -8.54
CA THR A 371 -1.70 24.56 -8.00
C THR A 371 -1.72 23.48 -6.93
N MET A 372 -0.66 22.69 -6.85
CA MET A 372 -0.47 21.68 -5.82
C MET A 372 0.26 22.29 -4.60
N ASP A 373 -0.03 21.77 -3.41
CA ASP A 373 0.62 22.10 -2.14
C ASP A 373 0.85 20.80 -1.35
N SER A 374 2.07 20.32 -1.45
CA SER A 374 2.57 19.10 -0.82
C SER A 374 3.22 19.36 0.57
N SER A 375 3.03 20.54 1.17
CA SER A 375 3.79 20.95 2.37
C SER A 375 3.65 20.03 3.60
N LEU A 376 2.53 19.32 3.74
CA LEU A 376 2.31 18.33 4.80
C LEU A 376 2.84 16.93 4.46
N ALA A 377 3.21 16.69 3.20
CA ALA A 377 3.80 15.44 2.70
C ALA A 377 4.82 15.70 1.55
N PRO A 378 5.96 16.39 1.81
CA PRO A 378 6.81 16.90 0.73
C PRO A 378 7.51 15.83 -0.14
N TRP A 379 7.44 14.55 0.24
CA TRP A 379 7.90 13.43 -0.57
C TRP A 379 7.00 13.13 -1.79
N LEU A 380 5.75 13.60 -1.79
CA LEU A 380 4.87 13.55 -2.97
C LEU A 380 5.40 14.41 -4.13
N SER A 381 6.32 15.33 -3.84
CA SER A 381 6.95 16.24 -4.79
C SER A 381 8.34 15.77 -5.16
N ASN A 382 8.57 15.47 -6.45
CA ASN A 382 9.91 15.16 -6.94
C ASN A 382 10.26 15.97 -8.20
N PRO A 383 11.10 17.02 -8.08
CA PRO A 383 11.52 17.86 -9.22
C PRO A 383 12.24 17.15 -10.36
N SER A 384 12.65 15.88 -10.20
CA SER A 384 13.25 15.07 -11.28
C SER A 384 12.23 14.30 -12.14
N ASP A 385 10.97 14.21 -11.72
CA ASP A 385 9.95 13.42 -12.40
C ASP A 385 9.27 14.28 -13.50
N GLU A 386 8.79 13.65 -14.59
CA GLU A 386 8.15 14.35 -15.73
C GLU A 386 6.97 15.23 -15.28
N VAL A 387 6.25 14.79 -14.26
CA VAL A 387 5.21 15.55 -13.56
C VAL A 387 5.59 15.58 -12.08
N PRO A 388 6.25 16.64 -11.58
CA PRO A 388 6.79 16.67 -10.22
C PRO A 388 5.74 16.52 -9.11
N GLU A 389 4.53 17.03 -9.34
CA GLU A 389 3.37 16.92 -8.46
C GLU A 389 2.11 16.65 -9.33
N PRO A 390 1.78 15.36 -9.60
CA PRO A 390 0.63 14.99 -10.39
C PRO A 390 -0.67 15.11 -9.58
N ILE A 391 -1.78 15.47 -10.24
CA ILE A 391 -3.09 15.59 -9.57
C ILE A 391 -3.56 14.28 -8.92
N GLY A 392 -3.16 13.11 -9.43
CA GLY A 392 -3.43 11.80 -8.83
C GLY A 392 -3.68 10.68 -9.85
N TRP A 393 -3.92 9.49 -9.31
CA TRP A 393 -4.30 8.26 -10.01
C TRP A 393 -5.17 7.38 -9.08
N MET A 394 -5.86 6.36 -9.62
CA MET A 394 -6.81 5.52 -8.87
C MET A 394 -7.92 6.36 -8.19
N MET A 395 -8.40 7.42 -8.86
CA MET A 395 -9.31 8.42 -8.29
C MET A 395 -10.76 7.94 -8.19
N GLU A 396 -10.98 6.94 -7.34
CA GLU A 396 -12.28 6.32 -7.06
C GLU A 396 -13.08 7.07 -5.98
N ALA A 397 -12.42 7.71 -5.02
CA ALA A 397 -13.07 8.60 -4.06
C ALA A 397 -12.97 10.04 -4.57
N LEU A 398 -14.10 10.73 -4.74
CA LEU A 398 -14.20 12.16 -5.05
C LEU A 398 -15.50 12.69 -4.46
N VAL A 399 -15.42 13.66 -3.55
CA VAL A 399 -16.57 14.21 -2.81
C VAL A 399 -16.45 15.71 -2.60
N ILE A 400 -17.60 16.39 -2.53
CA ILE A 400 -17.74 17.79 -2.10
C ILE A 400 -18.46 17.76 -0.74
N ASP A 401 -18.02 18.58 0.21
CA ASP A 401 -18.64 18.70 1.52
C ASP A 401 -20.10 19.20 1.35
N PRO A 402 -21.12 18.47 1.86
CA PRO A 402 -22.51 18.86 1.73
C PRO A 402 -22.84 20.20 2.43
N PHE A 403 -21.94 20.72 3.28
CA PHE A 403 -22.07 22.00 3.97
C PHE A 403 -21.15 23.10 3.43
N ASP A 404 -20.20 22.79 2.55
CA ASP A 404 -19.29 23.78 1.95
C ASP A 404 -18.83 23.40 0.53
N SER A 405 -19.42 24.07 -0.48
CA SER A 405 -19.04 23.96 -1.90
C SER A 405 -17.56 24.22 -2.22
N ASN A 406 -16.79 24.81 -1.29
CA ASN A 406 -15.34 24.99 -1.44
C ASN A 406 -14.51 23.86 -0.86
N HIS A 407 -15.06 23.12 0.12
CA HIS A 407 -14.39 21.98 0.76
C HIS A 407 -14.66 20.72 -0.05
N TRP A 408 -13.60 20.09 -0.53
CA TRP A 408 -13.69 18.90 -1.37
C TRP A 408 -12.47 18.02 -1.13
N LEU A 409 -12.67 16.70 -1.24
CA LEU A 409 -11.67 15.69 -0.98
C LEU A 409 -11.74 14.62 -2.07
N TYR A 410 -10.60 14.07 -2.45
CA TYR A 410 -10.51 12.92 -3.32
C TYR A 410 -9.33 12.03 -2.93
N GLY A 411 -9.54 10.72 -3.07
CA GLY A 411 -8.53 9.70 -2.80
C GLY A 411 -7.67 9.45 -4.03
N THR A 412 -6.43 9.03 -3.79
CA THR A 412 -5.50 8.53 -4.80
C THR A 412 -4.80 7.31 -4.26
N GLY A 413 -4.08 6.56 -5.10
CA GLY A 413 -3.24 5.44 -4.67
C GLY A 413 -2.03 5.79 -3.78
N ALA A 414 -1.91 7.03 -3.27
CA ALA A 414 -0.83 7.44 -2.37
C ALA A 414 -1.22 8.48 -1.29
N THR A 415 -2.33 9.22 -1.42
CA THR A 415 -2.76 10.29 -0.51
C THR A 415 -4.24 10.64 -0.68
N ILE A 416 -4.82 11.32 0.32
CA ILE A 416 -5.99 12.20 0.09
C ILE A 416 -5.46 13.55 -0.42
N TYR A 417 -6.06 14.04 -1.50
CA TYR A 417 -5.94 15.42 -1.96
C TYR A 417 -7.28 16.15 -1.80
N GLY A 418 -7.26 17.47 -1.78
CA GLY A 418 -8.47 18.27 -1.67
C GLY A 418 -8.17 19.75 -1.52
N GLY A 419 -9.16 20.55 -1.17
CA GLY A 419 -8.97 21.99 -1.00
C GLY A 419 -10.12 22.69 -0.31
N ARG A 420 -9.99 24.01 -0.14
CA ARG A 420 -10.97 24.90 0.50
C ARG A 420 -11.28 26.13 -0.36
N ASP A 421 -11.10 26.03 -1.67
CA ASP A 421 -11.33 27.11 -2.64
C ASP A 421 -11.84 26.63 -4.02
N LEU A 422 -12.50 25.46 -4.06
CA LEU A 422 -12.97 24.82 -5.30
C LEU A 422 -13.75 25.75 -6.24
N THR A 423 -14.58 26.64 -5.71
CA THR A 423 -15.40 27.54 -6.55
C THR A 423 -14.60 28.58 -7.33
N LYS A 424 -13.29 28.74 -7.07
CA LYS A 424 -12.39 29.49 -7.96
C LYS A 424 -12.35 28.89 -9.37
N TRP A 425 -12.49 27.57 -9.53
CA TRP A 425 -12.55 26.89 -10.83
C TRP A 425 -13.61 27.52 -11.77
N ASP A 426 -14.73 27.95 -11.19
CA ASP A 426 -15.88 28.51 -11.93
C ASP A 426 -15.62 29.97 -12.40
N THR A 427 -14.48 30.57 -12.05
CA THR A 427 -14.12 31.95 -12.38
C THR A 427 -13.12 32.03 -13.53
N ALA A 428 -13.22 33.09 -14.36
CA ALA A 428 -12.31 33.29 -15.50
C ALA A 428 -10.86 33.48 -15.02
N GLY A 429 -9.96 32.58 -15.43
CA GLY A 429 -8.56 32.57 -14.98
C GLY A 429 -8.37 32.09 -13.54
N GLY A 430 -9.40 31.54 -12.89
CA GLY A 430 -9.32 31.05 -11.53
C GLY A 430 -8.50 29.77 -11.39
N VAL A 431 -7.76 29.68 -10.29
CA VAL A 431 -6.87 28.56 -9.97
C VAL A 431 -7.20 28.06 -8.55
N VAL A 432 -7.48 26.77 -8.43
CA VAL A 432 -7.81 26.07 -7.17
C VAL A 432 -6.52 25.63 -6.47
N THR A 433 -6.52 25.64 -5.13
CA THR A 433 -5.39 25.13 -4.34
C THR A 433 -5.68 23.68 -3.95
N ILE A 434 -4.92 22.73 -4.49
CA ILE A 434 -5.00 21.31 -4.12
C ILE A 434 -3.91 21.01 -3.10
N LYS A 435 -4.30 20.62 -1.89
CA LYS A 435 -3.41 20.27 -0.77
C LYS A 435 -3.43 18.77 -0.52
N SER A 436 -2.31 18.18 -0.10
CA SER A 436 -2.35 16.86 0.55
C SER A 436 -3.02 17.02 1.92
N LEU A 437 -4.20 16.39 2.07
CA LEU A 437 -5.06 16.49 3.26
C LEU A 437 -5.23 15.11 3.91
N ALA A 438 -4.11 14.40 4.06
CA ALA A 438 -4.00 13.08 4.68
C ALA A 438 -3.13 13.08 5.94
N ASP A 439 -3.01 14.22 6.64
CA ASP A 439 -2.25 14.25 7.89
C ASP A 439 -2.99 13.44 8.98
N GLY A 440 -2.26 12.61 9.72
CA GLY A 440 -2.84 11.60 10.62
C GLY A 440 -3.23 10.27 9.95
N ILE A 441 -3.30 10.22 8.61
CA ILE A 441 -3.33 8.94 7.87
C ILE A 441 -1.89 8.47 7.68
N GLU A 442 -1.63 7.22 8.03
CA GLU A 442 -0.37 6.52 7.80
C GLU A 442 -0.74 5.10 7.37
N GLU A 443 -0.68 4.83 6.07
CA GLU A 443 -1.28 3.67 5.42
C GLU A 443 -0.23 2.70 4.83
N THR A 444 1.05 3.03 4.99
CA THR A 444 2.13 2.35 4.27
C THR A 444 2.39 0.90 4.72
N ALA A 445 2.70 0.04 3.75
CA ALA A 445 3.19 -1.31 3.96
C ALA A 445 4.69 -1.32 4.32
N ILE A 446 5.04 -1.68 5.56
CA ILE A 446 6.42 -1.64 6.05
C ILE A 446 7.12 -2.98 5.89
N LEU A 447 8.13 -3.03 5.01
CA LEU A 447 8.80 -4.27 4.63
C LEU A 447 10.10 -4.53 5.41
N GLY A 448 10.72 -3.49 5.95
CA GLY A 448 11.91 -3.58 6.81
C GLY A 448 12.15 -2.31 7.61
N LEU A 449 12.73 -2.44 8.81
CA LEU A 449 13.11 -1.34 9.70
C LEU A 449 14.50 -1.60 10.27
N LEU A 450 15.33 -0.55 10.35
CA LEU A 450 16.63 -0.57 11.02
C LEU A 450 16.78 0.69 11.89
N SER A 451 17.25 0.55 13.13
CA SER A 451 17.81 1.66 13.91
C SER A 451 19.34 1.49 13.93
N PRO A 452 20.08 2.11 12.98
CA PRO A 452 21.52 1.96 12.92
C PRO A 452 22.19 2.70 14.09
N PRO A 453 23.36 2.24 14.58
CA PRO A 453 24.02 2.79 15.76
C PRO A 453 24.72 4.14 15.48
N THR A 454 23.92 5.17 15.20
CA THR A 454 24.36 6.52 14.81
C THR A 454 23.53 7.57 15.55
N GLN A 455 24.04 8.79 15.71
CA GLN A 455 23.28 9.90 16.31
C GLN A 455 22.45 10.70 15.30
N HIS A 456 22.73 10.56 13.99
CA HIS A 456 22.09 11.36 12.93
C HIS A 456 20.83 10.69 12.34
N VAL A 457 20.78 9.36 12.31
CA VAL A 457 19.65 8.59 11.78
C VAL A 457 19.02 7.77 12.90
N LYS A 458 17.76 8.05 13.24
CA LYS A 458 17.02 7.34 14.29
C LYS A 458 16.43 6.04 13.77
N LEU A 459 15.93 6.07 12.54
CA LEU A 459 15.27 4.94 11.87
C LEU A 459 15.50 5.02 10.35
N VAL A 460 15.60 3.86 9.71
CA VAL A 460 15.56 3.68 8.26
C VAL A 460 14.43 2.69 7.94
N SER A 461 13.60 3.00 6.94
CA SER A 461 12.43 2.18 6.60
C SER A 461 12.40 1.76 5.13
N SER A 462 12.22 0.47 4.89
CA SER A 462 11.81 -0.14 3.62
C SER A 462 10.30 -0.12 3.51
N VAL A 463 9.76 0.44 2.43
CA VAL A 463 8.32 0.71 2.28
C VAL A 463 7.83 0.20 0.92
N GLY A 464 6.60 -0.32 0.87
CA GLY A 464 5.88 -0.62 -0.37
C GLY A 464 5.45 0.66 -1.09
N ASP A 465 5.47 0.63 -2.42
CA ASP A 465 4.94 1.65 -3.36
C ASP A 465 5.64 3.02 -3.36
N ILE A 466 6.07 3.52 -2.19
CA ILE A 466 6.76 4.80 -1.99
C ILE A 466 8.23 4.64 -1.54
N ASN A 467 8.84 3.54 -1.92
CA ASN A 467 10.26 3.20 -1.81
C ASN A 467 10.79 2.95 -0.39
N GLY A 468 10.87 3.99 0.43
CA GLY A 468 11.55 3.99 1.72
C GLY A 468 12.27 5.29 2.06
N PHE A 469 12.63 5.47 3.34
CA PHE A 469 13.02 6.75 3.90
C PHE A 469 14.11 6.65 4.97
N ILE A 470 14.86 7.75 5.11
CA ILE A 470 15.71 8.08 6.27
C ILE A 470 14.91 8.98 7.23
N HIS A 471 14.85 8.57 8.51
CA HIS A 471 14.16 9.30 9.58
C HIS A 471 15.18 9.83 10.60
N ASP A 472 15.51 11.10 10.45
CA ASP A 472 16.29 11.92 11.40
C ASP A 472 15.40 12.50 12.51
N ASN A 473 14.12 12.77 12.20
CA ASN A 473 13.10 13.20 13.13
C ASN A 473 11.80 12.43 12.89
N LEU A 474 11.23 11.89 13.97
CA LEU A 474 10.08 10.98 13.92
C LEU A 474 8.73 11.73 13.82
N ASP A 475 8.73 13.03 14.09
CA ASP A 475 7.54 13.86 14.22
C ASP A 475 7.34 14.86 13.07
N THR A 476 8.17 14.80 12.03
CA THR A 476 8.11 15.70 10.87
C THR A 476 8.02 14.91 9.56
N PRO A 477 7.16 15.32 8.61
CA PRO A 477 6.91 14.59 7.38
C PRO A 477 8.19 14.45 6.55
N ARG A 478 8.27 13.38 5.76
CA ARG A 478 9.44 13.07 4.94
C ARG A 478 9.45 13.93 3.67
N THR A 479 10.65 14.22 3.19
CA THR A 479 10.91 14.94 1.94
C THR A 479 11.48 13.99 0.89
N SER A 480 11.42 14.37 -0.39
CA SER A 480 12.06 13.62 -1.49
C SER A 480 13.58 13.47 -1.32
N ALA A 481 14.26 14.41 -0.62
CA ALA A 481 15.66 14.26 -0.24
C ALA A 481 15.91 13.18 0.83
N SER A 482 14.94 12.96 1.73
CA SER A 482 14.99 11.88 2.73
C SER A 482 14.44 10.53 2.22
N GLN A 483 13.72 10.55 1.09
CA GLN A 483 13.30 9.34 0.38
C GLN A 483 14.51 8.70 -0.32
N PHE A 484 14.50 7.39 -0.44
CA PHE A 484 15.49 6.70 -1.25
C PHE A 484 15.36 7.11 -2.73
N HIS A 485 16.48 7.46 -3.33
CA HIS A 485 16.60 7.96 -4.71
C HIS A 485 17.76 7.25 -5.42
N ASN A 486 17.95 7.48 -6.72
CA ASN A 486 19.11 7.06 -7.52
C ASN A 486 19.72 5.67 -7.20
N PRO A 487 19.06 4.56 -7.57
CA PRO A 487 17.78 4.46 -8.26
C PRO A 487 16.57 4.60 -7.34
N LYS A 488 15.50 5.24 -7.83
CA LYS A 488 14.16 5.23 -7.21
C LYS A 488 13.52 3.88 -7.50
N PHE A 489 12.99 3.21 -6.48
CA PHE A 489 12.20 1.99 -6.62
C PHE A 489 10.74 2.33 -6.31
N ALA A 490 9.78 1.57 -6.84
CA ALA A 490 8.43 1.57 -6.26
C ALA A 490 8.48 0.98 -4.84
N THR A 491 9.03 -0.23 -4.70
CA THR A 491 9.10 -0.95 -3.43
C THR A 491 10.54 -1.34 -3.11
N THR A 492 11.02 -1.05 -1.88
CA THR A 492 12.26 -1.65 -1.34
C THR A 492 11.92 -2.83 -0.43
N PHE A 493 12.23 -4.06 -0.85
CA PHE A 493 11.85 -5.27 -0.12
C PHE A 493 12.74 -5.60 1.09
N SER A 494 14.04 -5.30 1.02
CA SER A 494 15.00 -5.60 2.08
C SER A 494 16.12 -4.56 2.10
N LEU A 495 16.59 -4.22 3.30
CA LEU A 495 17.73 -3.35 3.53
C LEU A 495 18.58 -3.85 4.71
N ASP A 496 19.87 -3.48 4.74
CA ASP A 496 20.78 -3.76 5.85
C ASP A 496 21.87 -2.67 6.00
N TYR A 497 22.52 -2.61 7.16
CA TYR A 497 23.64 -1.69 7.45
C TYR A 497 24.93 -2.45 7.81
N ALA A 498 26.09 -1.87 7.48
CA ALA A 498 27.39 -2.43 7.83
C ALA A 498 27.79 -2.11 9.29
N GLY A 499 28.02 -3.11 10.14
CA GLY A 499 28.16 -2.90 11.59
C GLY A 499 29.38 -2.09 12.08
N ASN A 500 30.52 -2.15 11.38
CA ASN A 500 31.70 -1.30 11.64
C ASN A 500 31.67 0.02 10.83
N LYS A 501 30.72 0.18 9.90
CA LYS A 501 30.48 1.41 9.13
C LYS A 501 28.98 1.71 9.08
N PRO A 502 28.33 2.09 10.20
CA PRO A 502 26.87 2.10 10.34
C PRO A 502 26.14 3.17 9.53
N LEU A 503 26.86 4.00 8.76
CA LEU A 503 26.30 4.90 7.73
C LEU A 503 26.32 4.27 6.33
N ASN A 504 26.86 3.07 6.18
CA ASN A 504 26.87 2.34 4.91
C ASN A 504 25.69 1.38 4.86
N TYR A 505 24.83 1.55 3.86
CA TYR A 505 23.60 0.78 3.68
C TYR A 505 23.60 0.05 2.34
N VAL A 506 22.84 -1.05 2.29
CA VAL A 506 22.48 -1.75 1.06
C VAL A 506 20.97 -1.97 1.02
N ARG A 507 20.36 -1.89 -0.16
CA ARG A 507 18.92 -2.14 -0.36
C ARG A 507 18.64 -2.80 -1.71
N ILE A 508 17.58 -3.61 -1.76
CA ILE A 508 17.07 -4.29 -2.98
C ILE A 508 15.59 -3.96 -3.21
N GLY A 509 15.17 -3.85 -4.47
CA GLY A 509 13.81 -3.49 -4.83
C GLY A 509 13.63 -2.97 -6.25
N GLY A 510 12.42 -2.56 -6.59
CA GLY A 510 12.07 -2.10 -7.95
C GLY A 510 12.11 -3.24 -8.97
N ASP A 511 12.75 -3.00 -10.12
CA ASP A 511 12.91 -4.01 -11.18
C ASP A 511 13.85 -5.17 -10.78
N ALA A 512 13.77 -6.26 -11.54
CA ALA A 512 14.57 -7.46 -11.30
C ALA A 512 16.09 -7.18 -11.31
N GLY A 513 16.80 -7.76 -10.34
CA GLY A 513 18.26 -7.61 -10.21
C GLY A 513 18.75 -6.27 -9.64
N ASN A 514 17.87 -5.31 -9.35
CA ASN A 514 18.24 -4.00 -8.84
C ASN A 514 18.74 -4.04 -7.38
N ILE A 515 19.85 -3.34 -7.17
CA ILE A 515 20.50 -3.18 -5.87
C ILE A 515 21.14 -1.80 -5.78
N ALA A 516 21.00 -1.14 -4.64
CA ALA A 516 21.59 0.17 -4.38
C ALA A 516 22.36 0.18 -3.06
N VAL A 517 23.43 0.97 -3.01
CA VAL A 517 24.26 1.18 -1.81
C VAL A 517 24.30 2.66 -1.46
N SER A 518 24.52 2.94 -0.18
CA SER A 518 24.87 4.27 0.34
C SER A 518 26.09 4.15 1.24
N THR A 519 26.88 5.21 1.34
CA THR A 519 28.10 5.30 2.18
C THR A 519 28.07 6.49 3.14
N ASN A 520 26.93 7.20 3.24
CA ASN A 520 26.80 8.47 3.95
C ASN A 520 25.44 8.60 4.67
N GLY A 521 24.88 7.50 5.16
CA GLY A 521 23.64 7.50 5.94
C GLY A 521 22.38 7.65 5.10
N GLY A 522 22.43 7.30 3.81
CA GLY A 522 21.29 7.40 2.89
C GLY A 522 21.10 8.79 2.27
N VAL A 523 22.00 9.74 2.55
CA VAL A 523 22.01 11.10 1.95
C VAL A 523 22.22 11.04 0.43
N SER A 524 23.00 10.06 -0.06
CA SER A 524 23.08 9.73 -1.47
C SER A 524 23.16 8.22 -1.67
N TRP A 525 22.66 7.76 -2.82
CA TRP A 525 22.68 6.36 -3.23
C TRP A 525 23.36 6.20 -4.61
N SER A 526 23.87 5.00 -4.86
CA SER A 526 24.31 4.57 -6.19
C SER A 526 23.88 3.13 -6.46
N SER A 527 23.58 2.81 -7.72
CA SER A 527 23.37 1.43 -8.15
C SER A 527 24.64 0.61 -7.96
N HIS A 528 24.51 -0.59 -7.41
CA HIS A 528 25.55 -1.62 -7.53
C HIS A 528 25.36 -2.38 -8.85
N SER A 529 26.41 -3.01 -9.37
CA SER A 529 26.33 -3.86 -10.57
C SER A 529 25.27 -4.95 -10.37
N GLN A 530 24.34 -5.06 -11.33
CA GLN A 530 23.29 -6.08 -11.32
C GLN A 530 23.89 -7.49 -11.52
N SER A 531 23.29 -8.48 -10.87
CA SER A 531 23.56 -9.90 -11.11
C SER A 531 22.90 -10.38 -12.41
N SER A 532 23.69 -10.98 -13.32
CA SER A 532 23.16 -11.60 -14.53
C SER A 532 22.22 -12.77 -14.21
N GLY A 533 20.99 -12.75 -14.73
CA GLY A 533 20.03 -13.85 -14.62
C GLY A 533 19.03 -13.75 -13.45
N THR A 534 19.17 -12.79 -12.54
CA THR A 534 18.19 -12.58 -11.46
C THR A 534 16.91 -11.96 -12.01
N THR A 535 15.85 -12.78 -12.17
CA THR A 535 14.51 -12.31 -12.58
C THR A 535 13.61 -11.81 -11.42
N GLY A 536 14.14 -11.70 -10.19
CA GLY A 536 13.42 -11.20 -9.02
C GLY A 536 14.02 -9.90 -8.45
N SER A 537 13.25 -9.13 -7.71
CA SER A 537 13.69 -7.88 -7.05
C SER A 537 13.58 -7.91 -5.51
N ASN A 538 13.11 -9.04 -4.97
CA ASN A 538 12.85 -9.30 -3.56
C ASN A 538 13.79 -10.39 -2.99
N GLY A 539 13.54 -10.78 -1.74
CA GLY A 539 14.40 -11.68 -0.96
C GLY A 539 15.04 -10.94 0.22
N PHE A 540 16.20 -11.41 0.67
CA PHE A 540 16.92 -10.84 1.81
C PHE A 540 18.33 -10.42 1.42
N VAL A 541 18.71 -9.17 1.71
CA VAL A 541 20.07 -8.66 1.50
C VAL A 541 20.75 -8.39 2.83
N SER A 542 22.06 -8.62 2.92
CA SER A 542 22.88 -8.26 4.07
C SER A 542 24.26 -7.74 3.67
N TYR A 543 24.83 -6.85 4.49
CA TYR A 543 26.08 -6.14 4.25
C TYR A 543 27.12 -6.50 5.33
N SER A 544 28.33 -6.91 4.90
CA SER A 544 29.43 -7.23 5.83
C SER A 544 29.76 -6.07 6.77
N ALA A 545 30.34 -6.37 7.95
CA ALA A 545 30.65 -5.38 8.96
C ALA A 545 31.44 -4.17 8.42
N ASN A 546 32.36 -4.38 7.48
CA ASN A 546 33.22 -3.35 6.89
C ASN A 546 32.66 -2.74 5.59
N ALA A 547 31.41 -3.06 5.21
CA ALA A 547 30.76 -2.59 3.99
C ALA A 547 31.47 -2.98 2.68
N ASP A 548 32.11 -4.15 2.65
CA ASP A 548 32.89 -4.65 1.50
C ASP A 548 32.25 -5.84 0.78
N THR A 549 31.31 -6.55 1.40
CA THR A 549 30.73 -7.79 0.88
C THR A 549 29.23 -7.79 1.05
N ILE A 550 28.50 -8.02 -0.04
CA ILE A 550 27.04 -8.10 -0.09
C ILE A 550 26.65 -9.55 -0.29
N VAL A 551 25.74 -10.07 0.54
CA VAL A 551 25.08 -11.36 0.32
C VAL A 551 23.60 -11.09 0.07
N TRP A 552 23.07 -11.57 -1.05
CA TRP A 552 21.66 -11.48 -1.41
C TRP A 552 21.10 -12.88 -1.60
N SER A 553 20.17 -13.25 -0.73
CA SER A 553 19.33 -14.43 -0.86
C SER A 553 18.14 -14.10 -1.75
N THR A 554 18.21 -14.52 -3.02
CA THR A 554 17.16 -14.24 -4.02
C THR A 554 16.01 -15.23 -3.90
N THR A 555 14.87 -14.87 -4.51
CA THR A 555 13.67 -15.72 -4.53
C THR A 555 13.71 -16.85 -5.57
N ASN A 556 14.63 -16.78 -6.54
CA ASN A 556 14.59 -17.57 -7.78
C ASN A 556 15.91 -18.22 -8.20
N ILE A 557 17.08 -17.58 -8.00
CA ILE A 557 18.39 -18.11 -8.44
C ILE A 557 19.30 -18.58 -7.30
N GLY A 558 18.78 -18.65 -6.07
CA GLY A 558 19.55 -19.02 -4.88
C GLY A 558 20.20 -17.83 -4.18
N VAL A 559 21.20 -18.11 -3.34
CA VAL A 559 21.99 -17.07 -2.67
C VAL A 559 23.18 -16.67 -3.55
N ILE A 560 23.40 -15.37 -3.68
CA ILE A 560 24.50 -14.78 -4.44
C ILE A 560 25.31 -13.81 -3.57
N ARG A 561 26.59 -13.65 -3.90
CA ARG A 561 27.55 -12.81 -3.18
C ARG A 561 28.36 -11.93 -4.12
N SER A 562 28.45 -10.63 -3.81
CA SER A 562 29.42 -9.69 -4.37
C SER A 562 30.45 -9.32 -3.30
N ALA A 563 31.72 -9.15 -3.68
CA ALA A 563 32.76 -8.64 -2.81
C ALA A 563 33.56 -7.53 -3.50
N ASN A 564 33.93 -6.52 -2.73
CA ASN A 564 34.66 -5.31 -3.14
C ASN A 564 34.06 -4.60 -4.37
N GLY A 565 32.72 -4.60 -4.49
CA GLY A 565 32.00 -4.02 -5.63
C GLY A 565 32.09 -4.84 -6.94
N GLY A 566 32.60 -6.07 -6.88
CA GLY A 566 32.69 -6.98 -8.02
C GLY A 566 31.34 -7.55 -8.47
N SER A 567 31.39 -8.39 -9.50
CA SER A 567 30.20 -9.13 -9.96
C SER A 567 29.72 -10.15 -8.92
N PHE A 568 28.42 -10.44 -8.94
CA PHE A 568 27.83 -11.48 -8.11
C PHE A 568 28.28 -12.89 -8.52
N THR A 569 28.46 -13.76 -7.53
CA THR A 569 28.82 -15.18 -7.65
C THR A 569 27.89 -16.04 -6.79
N THR A 570 27.57 -17.25 -7.22
CA THR A 570 26.61 -18.13 -6.52
C THR A 570 27.21 -18.73 -5.23
N VAL A 571 26.42 -18.73 -4.16
CA VAL A 571 26.72 -19.40 -2.87
C VAL A 571 25.95 -20.72 -2.82
N SER A 572 26.49 -21.76 -3.45
CA SER A 572 25.80 -23.06 -3.63
C SER A 572 25.54 -23.84 -2.33
N SER A 573 26.16 -23.44 -1.22
CA SER A 573 25.97 -24.04 0.11
C SER A 573 24.70 -23.59 0.84
N LEU A 574 23.92 -22.66 0.29
CA LEU A 574 22.64 -22.21 0.85
C LEU A 574 21.50 -22.34 -0.17
N PRO A 575 20.29 -22.74 0.27
CA PRO A 575 19.09 -22.69 -0.57
C PRO A 575 18.61 -21.24 -0.79
N ALA A 576 17.84 -21.02 -1.85
CA ALA A 576 17.08 -19.79 -2.07
C ALA A 576 16.17 -19.47 -0.87
N ASN A 577 15.77 -18.20 -0.73
CA ASN A 577 14.88 -17.70 0.34
C ASN A 577 15.38 -17.89 1.79
N ALA A 578 16.62 -18.33 2.02
CA ALA A 578 17.23 -18.29 3.35
C ALA A 578 17.31 -16.83 3.87
N TYR A 579 16.91 -16.56 5.11
CA TYR A 579 17.19 -15.26 5.73
C TYR A 579 18.69 -15.17 6.02
N VAL A 580 19.34 -14.06 5.63
CA VAL A 580 20.80 -13.86 5.77
C VAL A 580 21.10 -12.62 6.63
N ALA A 581 22.15 -12.69 7.46
CA ALA A 581 22.63 -11.56 8.27
C ALA A 581 24.16 -11.63 8.48
N ALA A 582 24.86 -10.53 8.28
CA ALA A 582 26.27 -10.37 8.62
C ALA A 582 26.46 -10.16 10.12
N ASP A 583 27.55 -10.68 10.68
CA ASP A 583 27.99 -10.27 12.01
C ASP A 583 28.30 -8.76 12.02
N ARG A 584 27.94 -8.06 13.10
CA ARG A 584 28.10 -6.59 13.16
C ARG A 584 29.53 -6.16 13.49
N ARG A 585 30.42 -7.09 13.82
CA ARG A 585 31.81 -6.79 14.23
C ARG A 585 32.84 -7.61 13.46
N ASP A 586 32.63 -8.92 13.30
CA ASP A 586 33.52 -9.78 12.51
C ASP A 586 33.13 -9.77 11.03
N ASN A 587 33.92 -9.07 10.21
CA ASN A 587 33.68 -8.95 8.78
C ASN A 587 33.73 -10.30 8.01
N THR A 588 34.34 -11.33 8.58
CA THR A 588 34.43 -12.66 7.96
C THR A 588 33.18 -13.51 8.16
N VAL A 589 32.29 -13.12 9.08
CA VAL A 589 31.17 -13.96 9.52
C VAL A 589 29.84 -13.51 8.93
N PHE A 590 29.13 -14.49 8.36
CA PHE A 590 27.72 -14.36 8.01
C PHE A 590 26.92 -15.52 8.59
N TYR A 591 25.66 -15.26 8.88
CA TYR A 591 24.68 -16.20 9.40
C TYR A 591 23.54 -16.38 8.39
N ALA A 592 22.95 -17.57 8.34
CA ALA A 592 21.73 -17.79 7.56
C ALA A 592 20.80 -18.82 8.23
N ILE A 593 19.50 -18.71 7.96
CA ILE A 593 18.49 -19.69 8.37
C ILE A 593 17.56 -20.03 7.22
N SER A 594 17.27 -21.32 7.04
CA SER A 594 16.31 -21.82 6.06
C SER A 594 15.50 -22.96 6.69
N GLY A 595 14.16 -22.82 6.70
CA GLY A 595 13.33 -23.58 7.63
C GLY A 595 13.81 -23.36 9.07
N ASN A 596 14.10 -24.44 9.80
CA ASN A 596 14.67 -24.41 11.15
C ASN A 596 16.19 -24.69 11.20
N LYS A 597 16.87 -24.76 10.05
CA LYS A 597 18.31 -25.09 9.96
C LYS A 597 19.14 -23.81 9.98
N PHE A 598 20.09 -23.72 10.91
CA PHE A 598 20.98 -22.56 11.05
C PHE A 598 22.36 -22.85 10.45
N TYR A 599 22.89 -21.86 9.73
CA TYR A 599 24.11 -21.94 8.95
C TYR A 599 25.06 -20.79 9.28
N VAL A 600 26.36 -21.08 9.25
CA VAL A 600 27.42 -20.11 9.50
C VAL A 600 28.41 -20.12 8.34
N SER A 601 28.79 -18.93 7.86
CA SER A 601 29.98 -18.69 7.07
C SER A 601 31.05 -18.03 7.93
N LYS A 602 32.31 -18.41 7.72
CA LYS A 602 33.50 -17.77 8.32
C LYS A 602 34.52 -17.33 7.24
N ASN A 603 34.05 -17.19 6.00
CA ASN A 603 34.86 -16.81 4.83
C ASN A 603 34.17 -15.70 4.02
N THR A 604 33.65 -14.68 4.71
CA THR A 604 32.93 -13.53 4.15
C THR A 604 31.68 -13.92 3.35
N GLY A 605 30.97 -14.99 3.74
CA GLY A 605 29.76 -15.44 3.05
C GLY A 605 30.00 -16.26 1.78
N ALA A 606 31.23 -16.67 1.46
CA ALA A 606 31.54 -17.41 0.23
C ALA A 606 31.02 -18.87 0.29
N THR A 607 31.13 -19.52 1.45
CA THR A 607 30.44 -20.79 1.74
C THR A 607 29.89 -20.78 3.15
N PHE A 608 28.85 -21.58 3.38
CA PHE A 608 28.15 -21.75 4.65
C PHE A 608 28.12 -23.23 5.05
N THR A 609 28.08 -23.51 6.35
CA THR A 609 27.94 -24.85 6.91
C THR A 609 26.81 -24.85 7.92
N GLN A 610 25.94 -25.86 7.89
CA GLN A 610 24.90 -26.01 8.89
C GLN A 610 25.55 -26.36 10.23
N THR A 611 25.29 -25.57 11.27
CA THR A 611 25.87 -25.76 12.62
C THR A 611 24.83 -26.23 13.63
N ALA A 612 23.55 -25.89 13.42
CA ALA A 612 22.47 -26.24 14.32
C ALA A 612 21.13 -26.49 13.58
N THR A 613 20.20 -27.12 14.29
CA THR A 613 18.79 -27.20 13.94
C THR A 613 18.00 -26.74 15.17
N LEU A 614 17.15 -25.73 15.00
CA LEU A 614 16.37 -25.12 16.08
C LEU A 614 15.00 -25.81 16.21
N SER A 615 14.30 -25.63 17.33
CA SER A 615 12.90 -26.06 17.44
C SER A 615 11.97 -25.14 16.62
N GLY A 616 10.81 -25.68 16.23
CA GLY A 616 9.97 -25.08 15.19
C GLY A 616 10.27 -25.66 13.80
N SER A 617 9.55 -25.18 12.79
CA SER A 617 9.69 -25.52 11.37
C SER A 617 10.18 -24.37 10.49
N TRP A 618 10.05 -23.12 10.96
CA TRP A 618 10.24 -21.91 10.16
C TRP A 618 10.95 -20.79 10.93
N GLY A 619 12.13 -20.36 10.45
CA GLY A 619 12.87 -19.21 10.97
C GLY A 619 12.42 -17.89 10.35
N TYR A 620 12.24 -16.85 11.19
CA TYR A 620 11.74 -15.54 10.76
C TYR A 620 12.82 -14.47 10.63
N LYS A 621 13.74 -14.36 11.61
CA LYS A 621 14.77 -13.30 11.64
C LYS A 621 16.03 -13.78 12.34
N ILE A 622 17.18 -13.29 11.87
CA ILE A 622 18.46 -13.34 12.57
C ILE A 622 18.84 -11.92 12.97
N VAL A 623 19.25 -11.72 14.22
CA VAL A 623 19.74 -10.43 14.75
C VAL A 623 21.08 -10.65 15.46
N PRO A 624 22.21 -10.37 14.77
CA PRO A 624 23.53 -10.38 15.39
C PRO A 624 23.72 -9.16 16.31
N ASN A 625 24.36 -9.37 17.46
CA ASN A 625 24.56 -8.35 18.49
C ASN A 625 25.41 -7.18 17.93
N PRO A 626 24.93 -5.91 18.01
CA PRO A 626 25.64 -4.77 17.45
C PRO A 626 26.95 -4.42 18.19
N GLY A 627 27.16 -4.92 19.41
CA GLY A 627 28.36 -4.67 20.23
C GLY A 627 29.32 -5.86 20.35
N THR A 628 28.95 -7.09 19.95
CA THR A 628 29.72 -8.29 20.28
C THR A 628 29.71 -9.31 19.14
N ALA A 629 30.89 -9.59 18.58
CA ALA A 629 31.06 -10.61 17.54
C ALA A 629 30.67 -12.00 18.06
N GLY A 630 29.99 -12.81 17.24
CA GLY A 630 29.63 -14.19 17.59
C GLY A 630 28.45 -14.33 18.56
N ASP A 631 27.88 -13.23 19.06
CA ASP A 631 26.63 -13.23 19.81
C ASP A 631 25.46 -12.94 18.86
N VAL A 632 24.59 -13.93 18.65
CA VAL A 632 23.56 -13.90 17.61
C VAL A 632 22.26 -14.51 18.11
N TRP A 633 21.17 -13.80 17.83
CA TRP A 633 19.81 -14.20 18.16
C TRP A 633 19.06 -14.64 16.91
N VAL A 634 18.15 -15.59 17.08
CA VAL A 634 17.33 -16.16 16.01
C VAL A 634 15.92 -16.39 16.53
N SER A 635 14.91 -16.08 15.71
CA SER A 635 13.51 -16.37 15.99
C SER A 635 12.95 -17.43 15.04
N THR A 636 12.10 -18.32 15.57
CA THR A 636 11.34 -19.31 14.81
C THR A 636 9.89 -19.37 15.29
N ASP A 637 9.06 -20.07 14.53
CA ASP A 637 7.72 -20.50 14.95
C ASP A 637 7.69 -21.34 16.24
N GLY A 638 8.85 -21.83 16.70
CA GLY A 638 9.05 -22.51 17.98
C GLY A 638 9.73 -21.68 19.08
N GLY A 639 9.89 -20.36 18.92
CA GLY A 639 10.36 -19.46 19.97
C GLY A 639 11.58 -18.58 19.60
N LEU A 640 12.34 -18.18 20.61
CA LEU A 640 13.53 -17.33 20.49
C LEU A 640 14.78 -18.06 21.00
N PHE A 641 15.92 -17.89 20.32
CA PHE A 641 17.16 -18.61 20.60
C PHE A 641 18.35 -17.64 20.57
N ARG A 642 19.37 -17.92 21.39
CA ARG A 642 20.63 -17.18 21.40
C ARG A 642 21.84 -18.11 21.30
N SER A 643 22.82 -17.74 20.48
CA SER A 643 24.16 -18.31 20.48
C SER A 643 25.16 -17.23 20.90
N THR A 644 26.15 -17.60 21.72
CA THR A 644 27.29 -16.74 22.11
C THR A 644 28.63 -17.28 21.58
N ASN A 645 28.58 -18.21 20.63
CA ASN A 645 29.74 -18.91 20.08
C ASN A 645 29.67 -19.00 18.54
N THR A 646 29.27 -17.90 17.90
CA THR A 646 29.20 -17.75 16.44
C THR A 646 28.29 -18.79 15.80
N GLY A 647 27.13 -19.06 16.41
CA GLY A 647 26.14 -20.01 15.90
C GLY A 647 26.50 -21.49 16.05
N THR A 648 27.55 -21.85 16.79
CA THR A 648 27.97 -23.25 16.96
C THR A 648 26.98 -24.04 17.82
N SER A 649 26.38 -23.41 18.83
CA SER A 649 25.28 -23.96 19.63
C SER A 649 24.33 -22.86 20.09
N PHE A 650 23.07 -23.21 20.34
CA PHE A 650 22.02 -22.28 20.76
C PHE A 650 21.42 -22.67 22.12
N THR A 651 21.07 -21.65 22.90
CA THR A 651 20.22 -21.75 24.09
C THR A 651 18.83 -21.25 23.73
N THR A 652 17.79 -22.04 24.01
CA THR A 652 16.39 -21.61 23.89
C THR A 652 16.05 -20.65 25.01
N ILE A 653 15.38 -19.55 24.69
CA ILE A 653 14.94 -18.54 25.65
C ILE A 653 13.59 -18.94 26.22
N SER A 654 13.47 -18.98 27.55
CA SER A 654 12.22 -19.33 28.25
C SER A 654 11.16 -18.24 28.10
N GLY A 655 9.90 -18.64 27.89
CA GLY A 655 8.75 -17.74 27.77
C GLY A 655 8.18 -17.71 26.34
N PRO A 656 8.90 -17.18 25.34
CA PRO A 656 8.45 -17.16 23.95
C PRO A 656 8.27 -18.57 23.35
N THR A 657 7.02 -19.02 23.18
CA THR A 657 6.70 -20.28 22.49
C THR A 657 6.61 -20.13 20.96
N TRP A 658 6.57 -18.89 20.49
CA TRP A 658 6.61 -18.46 19.09
C TRP A 658 7.23 -17.07 19.06
N ALA A 659 8.07 -16.75 18.08
CA ALA A 659 8.54 -15.39 17.84
C ALA A 659 8.79 -15.15 16.34
N ALA A 660 8.38 -13.98 15.84
CA ALA A 660 8.66 -13.55 14.46
C ALA A 660 9.71 -12.43 14.43
N HIS A 661 9.30 -11.19 14.20
CA HIS A 661 10.21 -10.07 14.15
C HIS A 661 10.57 -9.58 15.54
N PHE A 662 11.87 -9.40 15.77
CA PHE A 662 12.43 -8.86 16.99
C PHE A 662 13.69 -8.04 16.66
N ASP A 663 14.20 -7.26 17.60
CA ASP A 663 15.48 -6.55 17.43
C ASP A 663 16.15 -6.25 18.77
N LEU A 664 17.41 -5.78 18.73
CA LEU A 664 18.22 -5.41 19.88
C LEU A 664 18.54 -3.92 19.88
N GLY A 665 18.40 -3.24 21.02
CA GLY A 665 18.72 -1.81 21.14
C GLY A 665 18.94 -1.35 22.58
N ALA A 666 18.99 -0.04 22.78
CA ALA A 666 19.62 0.62 23.92
C ALA A 666 19.33 -0.06 25.28
N PRO A 667 20.35 -0.46 26.05
CA PRO A 667 20.16 -1.16 27.32
C PRO A 667 19.55 -0.25 28.39
N LYS A 668 18.80 -0.84 29.31
CA LYS A 668 18.16 -0.15 30.45
C LYS A 668 19.12 0.68 31.32
N THR A 669 20.35 0.21 31.46
CA THR A 669 21.44 0.90 32.15
C THR A 669 22.72 0.76 31.33
N SER A 670 23.56 1.79 31.33
CA SER A 670 24.86 1.73 30.64
C SER A 670 25.68 0.51 31.09
N GLY A 671 26.24 -0.23 30.13
CA GLY A 671 27.00 -1.47 30.38
C GLY A 671 26.17 -2.74 30.63
N ALA A 672 24.84 -2.65 30.73
CA ALA A 672 23.99 -3.85 30.73
C ALA A 672 23.83 -4.43 29.31
N TYR A 673 23.26 -5.63 29.22
CA TYR A 673 22.94 -6.27 27.95
C TYR A 673 21.84 -5.49 27.19
N TRP A 674 21.86 -5.55 25.86
CA TRP A 674 20.89 -4.91 24.98
C TRP A 674 19.45 -5.30 25.35
N SER A 675 18.55 -4.31 25.38
CA SER A 675 17.12 -4.57 25.51
C SER A 675 16.61 -5.23 24.22
N ILE A 676 15.74 -6.21 24.39
CA ILE A 676 15.15 -7.01 23.32
C ILE A 676 13.69 -6.59 23.19
N ALA A 677 13.19 -6.34 21.98
CA ALA A 677 11.74 -6.29 21.73
C ALA A 677 11.36 -7.28 20.64
N ALA A 678 10.26 -8.01 20.83
CA ALA A 678 9.84 -9.10 19.95
C ALA A 678 8.32 -9.17 19.79
N MET A 679 7.85 -9.38 18.56
CA MET A 679 6.53 -9.98 18.31
C MET A 679 6.63 -11.46 18.69
N ALA A 680 5.94 -11.84 19.77
CA ALA A 680 6.07 -13.16 20.37
C ALA A 680 4.74 -13.66 20.95
N THR A 681 4.68 -14.96 21.24
CA THR A 681 3.64 -15.57 22.07
C THR A 681 4.26 -15.94 23.42
N ILE A 682 3.81 -15.29 24.50
CA ILE A 682 4.25 -15.56 25.87
C ILE A 682 3.00 -15.79 26.73
N ASP A 683 3.02 -16.83 27.56
CA ASP A 683 1.87 -17.27 28.39
C ASP A 683 0.56 -17.44 27.59
N GLY A 684 0.68 -17.92 26.35
CA GLY A 684 -0.44 -18.13 25.42
C GLY A 684 -0.98 -16.85 24.76
N LYS A 685 -0.43 -15.67 25.06
CA LYS A 685 -0.82 -14.39 24.45
C LYS A 685 0.17 -13.98 23.38
N LYS A 686 -0.32 -13.73 22.16
CA LYS A 686 0.46 -13.14 21.07
C LYS A 686 0.43 -11.62 21.21
N GLY A 687 1.58 -10.96 21.09
CA GLY A 687 1.70 -9.51 21.26
C GLY A 687 3.13 -9.02 21.09
N LEU A 688 3.38 -7.76 21.46
CA LEU A 688 4.70 -7.16 21.48
C LEU A 688 5.24 -7.12 22.92
N TYR A 689 6.42 -7.71 23.11
CA TYR A 689 7.05 -7.84 24.42
C TYR A 689 8.45 -7.21 24.43
N ARG A 690 8.87 -6.70 25.60
CA ARG A 690 10.26 -6.26 25.87
C ARG A 690 10.89 -7.11 26.97
N SER A 691 12.19 -7.38 26.84
CA SER A 691 13.04 -7.90 27.92
C SER A 691 14.28 -7.00 28.08
N ASP A 692 14.67 -6.76 29.34
CA ASP A 692 15.84 -5.94 29.71
C ASP A 692 16.93 -6.77 30.43
N ASP A 693 16.76 -8.09 30.48
CA ASP A 693 17.57 -9.03 31.27
C ASP A 693 17.97 -10.27 30.45
N THR A 694 18.18 -10.08 29.14
CA THR A 694 18.62 -11.13 28.22
C THR A 694 17.58 -12.25 28.03
N GLY A 695 16.29 -11.92 28.11
CA GLY A 695 15.18 -12.84 27.89
C GLY A 695 14.76 -13.67 29.11
N ALA A 696 15.26 -13.34 30.31
CA ALA A 696 14.89 -14.04 31.55
C ALA A 696 13.49 -13.62 32.05
N THR A 697 13.13 -12.35 31.90
CA THR A 697 11.77 -11.84 32.13
C THR A 697 11.29 -10.99 30.95
N TRP A 698 9.97 -10.93 30.78
CA TRP A 698 9.32 -10.23 29.69
C TRP A 698 8.16 -9.38 30.21
N VAL A 699 8.00 -8.20 29.62
CA VAL A 699 6.83 -7.34 29.83
C VAL A 699 6.10 -7.13 28.50
N GLN A 700 4.76 -7.22 28.51
CA GLN A 700 3.96 -6.84 27.35
C GLN A 700 3.89 -5.32 27.25
N ILE A 701 4.16 -4.76 26.07
CA ILE A 701 4.25 -3.30 25.84
C ILE A 701 3.22 -2.77 24.83
N ASN A 702 2.40 -3.65 24.27
CA ASN A 702 1.15 -3.27 23.60
C ASN A 702 -0.05 -3.64 24.49
N ASP A 703 -1.20 -3.06 24.21
CA ASP A 703 -2.45 -3.31 24.94
C ASP A 703 -3.64 -3.45 23.97
N ALA A 704 -4.85 -3.61 24.50
CA ALA A 704 -6.07 -3.82 23.72
C ALA A 704 -6.49 -2.63 22.84
N THR A 705 -5.87 -1.45 22.99
CA THR A 705 -6.07 -0.30 22.11
C THR A 705 -5.06 -0.24 20.95
N MET A 706 -3.97 -1.02 21.04
CA MET A 706 -2.88 -1.09 20.06
C MET A 706 -2.58 -2.55 19.70
N GLY A 707 -3.39 -3.14 18.83
CA GLY A 707 -3.29 -4.54 18.41
C GLY A 707 -2.25 -4.81 17.31
N PHE A 708 -1.92 -3.79 16.51
CA PHE A 708 -0.98 -3.84 15.38
C PHE A 708 -1.31 -4.87 14.27
N GLY A 709 -2.52 -5.42 14.20
CA GLY A 709 -2.92 -6.40 13.19
C GLY A 709 -2.06 -7.68 13.18
N THR A 710 -1.60 -8.09 11.99
CA THR A 710 -0.88 -9.36 11.78
C THR A 710 0.56 -9.34 12.31
N ALA A 711 0.80 -9.96 13.46
CA ALA A 711 2.11 -9.99 14.12
C ALA A 711 3.25 -10.59 13.27
N GLU A 712 2.92 -11.53 12.39
CA GLU A 712 3.82 -12.16 11.41
C GLU A 712 4.37 -11.14 10.40
N SER A 713 3.62 -10.09 10.10
CA SER A 713 3.99 -9.04 9.15
C SER A 713 4.71 -7.87 9.81
N ASN A 714 4.51 -7.67 11.11
CA ASN A 714 4.98 -6.48 11.83
C ASN A 714 6.49 -6.47 11.98
N ARG A 715 7.17 -5.53 11.30
CA ARG A 715 8.63 -5.38 11.42
C ARG A 715 8.96 -4.67 12.72
N VAL A 716 9.94 -5.17 13.46
CA VAL A 716 10.40 -4.58 14.74
C VAL A 716 11.84 -4.08 14.59
N ALA A 717 12.08 -2.87 15.10
CA ALA A 717 13.39 -2.32 15.41
C ALA A 717 13.40 -1.71 16.82
N VAL A 718 14.54 -1.76 17.52
CA VAL A 718 14.70 -1.09 18.84
C VAL A 718 15.63 0.09 18.66
N ASP A 719 15.31 1.26 19.24
CA ASP A 719 16.18 2.43 19.15
C ASP A 719 17.53 2.15 19.82
N TYR A 720 18.62 2.26 19.05
CA TYR A 720 19.97 2.04 19.56
C TYR A 720 20.44 3.12 20.54
N SER A 721 19.83 4.31 20.49
CA SER A 721 20.22 5.51 21.24
C SER A 721 19.30 5.83 22.44
N VAL A 722 18.03 5.38 22.41
CA VAL A 722 17.03 5.70 23.44
C VAL A 722 16.41 4.45 24.04
N TYR A 723 16.78 4.14 25.30
CA TYR A 723 16.22 3.01 26.03
C TYR A 723 14.68 3.04 26.04
N GLY A 724 14.11 1.87 25.77
CA GLY A 724 12.67 1.62 25.78
C GLY A 724 11.92 2.13 24.55
N ARG A 725 12.55 2.90 23.63
CA ARG A 725 11.88 3.27 22.37
C ARG A 725 11.89 2.10 21.40
N ILE A 726 10.70 1.64 21.02
CA ILE A 726 10.49 0.54 20.07
C ILE A 726 9.81 1.08 18.82
N PHE A 727 10.21 0.59 17.64
CA PHE A 727 9.57 0.85 16.36
C PHE A 727 8.87 -0.41 15.85
N VAL A 728 7.65 -0.25 15.33
CA VAL A 728 6.81 -1.35 14.84
C VAL A 728 6.19 -0.95 13.50
N GLY A 729 6.44 -1.68 12.43
CA GLY A 729 5.65 -1.57 11.20
C GLY A 729 4.26 -2.15 11.47
N GLY A 730 3.21 -1.33 11.39
CA GLY A 730 1.85 -1.70 11.78
C GLY A 730 1.08 -2.44 10.69
N GLY A 731 0.73 -3.69 10.96
CA GLY A 731 -0.36 -4.44 10.31
C GLY A 731 -0.24 -4.71 8.81
N ASN A 732 0.85 -4.28 8.16
CA ASN A 732 0.94 -4.12 6.70
C ASN A 732 -0.14 -3.16 6.15
N GLY A 733 -0.28 -2.00 6.79
CA GLY A 733 -1.22 -0.94 6.37
C GLY A 733 -1.41 0.22 7.35
N ARG A 734 -0.68 0.28 8.48
CA ARG A 734 -0.74 1.38 9.46
C ARG A 734 0.57 2.15 9.62
N GLY A 735 1.40 2.11 8.58
CA GLY A 735 2.72 2.74 8.55
C GLY A 735 3.63 2.26 9.67
N ILE A 736 4.43 3.16 10.23
CA ILE A 736 5.37 2.86 11.32
C ILE A 736 4.83 3.48 12.60
N PHE A 737 4.68 2.69 13.66
CA PHE A 737 4.50 3.16 15.02
C PHE A 737 5.84 3.27 15.74
N TYR A 738 5.94 4.20 16.68
CA TYR A 738 6.95 4.15 17.73
C TYR A 738 6.33 4.35 19.11
N GLY A 739 6.86 3.60 20.08
CA GLY A 739 6.35 3.53 21.44
C GLY A 739 7.44 3.85 22.45
N THR A 740 7.08 4.53 23.55
CA THR A 740 7.96 4.75 24.70
C THR A 740 7.26 4.47 26.04
N PRO A 741 7.97 4.05 27.09
CA PRO A 741 7.36 3.81 28.40
C PRO A 741 6.59 5.02 28.97
N CYS A 742 5.41 4.77 29.54
CA CYS A 742 4.67 5.78 30.29
C CYS A 742 5.46 6.26 31.52
N GLY A 743 5.29 7.54 31.89
CA GLY A 743 6.09 8.18 32.94
C GLY A 743 7.43 8.74 32.46
N GLY A 744 7.80 8.50 31.20
CA GLY A 744 9.02 8.98 30.57
C GLY A 744 10.20 8.03 30.73
N THR A 745 11.04 7.92 29.70
CA THR A 745 12.38 7.37 29.84
C THR A 745 13.18 8.29 30.76
N PRO A 746 14.00 7.78 31.71
CA PRO A 746 14.97 8.61 32.40
C PRO A 746 15.85 9.30 31.36
N THR A 747 15.75 10.62 31.25
CA THR A 747 16.63 11.38 30.36
C THR A 747 18.06 11.09 30.79
N SER A 748 18.90 10.66 29.84
CA SER A 748 20.31 10.36 30.13
C SER A 748 21.04 11.69 30.35
N THR A 749 20.95 12.19 31.59
CA THR A 749 21.45 13.51 31.97
C THR A 749 22.94 13.41 32.26
N THR A 750 23.75 13.66 31.25
CA THR A 750 25.20 13.88 31.39
C THR A 750 25.47 15.22 32.09
N THR A 751 25.28 15.26 33.41
CA THR A 751 25.90 16.27 34.28
C THR A 751 26.18 15.66 35.65
N ALA A 752 27.47 15.54 36.00
CA ALA A 752 27.86 15.25 37.38
C ALA A 752 27.70 16.52 38.22
N ALA A 753 26.81 16.49 39.21
CA ALA A 753 26.72 17.51 40.25
C ALA A 753 26.42 16.84 41.61
N THR A 754 27.43 16.83 42.48
CA THR A 754 27.34 16.28 43.82
C THR A 754 26.57 17.22 44.75
N THR A 755 25.41 16.79 45.27
CA THR A 755 24.87 17.40 46.49
C THR A 755 24.05 16.42 47.35
N THR A 756 23.93 16.77 48.63
CA THR A 756 23.66 15.86 49.74
C THR A 756 22.19 15.47 49.95
N ARG A 757 22.02 14.19 50.27
CA ARG A 757 20.90 13.55 51.00
C ARG A 757 20.20 14.47 52.02
N ALA A 758 18.87 14.55 51.90
CA ALA A 758 17.94 14.82 53.00
C ALA A 758 16.80 13.80 52.96
N THR A 759 16.25 13.43 54.12
CA THR A 759 15.29 12.33 54.30
C THR A 759 13.94 12.87 54.75
N THR A 760 12.83 12.42 54.17
CA THR A 760 11.48 12.63 54.71
C THR A 760 10.52 11.52 54.30
N THR A 761 9.41 11.41 55.05
CA THR A 761 8.72 10.15 55.35
C THR A 761 7.34 10.05 54.70
N SER A 762 6.80 8.82 54.67
CA SER A 762 5.51 8.41 54.10
C SER A 762 4.27 9.17 54.57
N SER A 763 3.24 9.21 53.73
CA SER A 763 1.85 9.09 54.19
C SER A 763 0.96 8.34 53.17
N THR A 764 0.32 7.27 53.65
CA THR A 764 -0.64 6.46 52.89
C THR A 764 -2.04 7.05 53.06
N THR A 765 -2.93 6.99 52.07
CA THR A 765 -4.36 7.22 52.30
C THR A 765 -5.21 6.26 51.47
N THR A 766 -5.95 5.40 52.18
CA THR A 766 -6.90 4.43 51.63
C THR A 766 -8.23 5.12 51.32
N ARG A 767 -8.91 4.77 50.22
CA ARG A 767 -10.34 5.08 50.04
C ARG A 767 -11.12 3.86 49.51
N VAL A 768 -12.34 3.73 50.02
CA VAL A 768 -13.16 2.50 50.01
C VAL A 768 -14.13 2.44 48.83
N THR A 769 -14.42 1.20 48.43
CA THR A 769 -15.35 0.69 47.41
C THR A 769 -16.82 1.09 47.62
N THR A 770 -17.58 1.26 46.53
CA THR A 770 -19.04 1.03 46.50
C THR A 770 -19.48 0.41 45.17
N THR A 771 -20.16 -0.74 45.23
CA THR A 771 -20.84 -1.40 44.12
C THR A 771 -22.34 -1.09 44.12
N PRO A 772 -23.04 -1.28 42.98
CA PRO A 772 -24.46 -1.63 42.98
C PRO A 772 -24.70 -3.02 42.37
N VAL A 773 -25.66 -3.74 42.93
CA VAL A 773 -26.18 -5.03 42.46
C VAL A 773 -27.66 -4.84 42.10
N THR A 774 -28.12 -5.40 40.98
CA THR A 774 -29.55 -5.61 40.70
C THR A 774 -29.80 -6.95 40.01
N THR A 775 -30.84 -7.64 40.47
CA THR A 775 -31.18 -9.06 40.26
C THR A 775 -32.23 -9.23 39.14
N PRO A 776 -32.33 -10.38 38.44
CA PRO A 776 -33.14 -10.48 37.20
C PRO A 776 -34.61 -10.85 37.43
N SER A 777 -35.44 -10.58 36.42
CA SER A 777 -36.85 -11.03 36.35
C SER A 777 -37.07 -12.04 35.22
N THR A 778 -37.73 -13.15 35.55
CA THR A 778 -38.23 -14.18 34.63
C THR A 778 -39.70 -13.94 34.27
N THR A 779 -40.13 -14.34 33.07
CA THR A 779 -41.55 -14.63 32.77
C THR A 779 -41.64 -15.73 31.70
N THR A 780 -42.74 -16.47 31.68
CA THR A 780 -42.81 -17.85 31.20
C THR A 780 -43.91 -18.03 30.14
N THR A 781 -43.58 -18.76 29.07
CA THR A 781 -44.40 -19.60 28.17
C THR A 781 -45.85 -19.19 27.79
N THR A 782 -46.16 -19.25 26.49
CA THR A 782 -47.38 -19.92 26.00
C THR A 782 -47.10 -20.55 24.63
N ALA A 783 -47.58 -21.76 24.39
CA ALA A 783 -47.46 -22.49 23.13
C ALA A 783 -48.83 -22.69 22.48
N ILE A 784 -48.90 -22.63 21.15
CA ILE A 784 -50.07 -23.06 20.34
C ILE A 784 -49.57 -24.00 19.23
N ARG A 785 -50.48 -24.85 18.74
CA ARG A 785 -50.22 -26.24 18.29
C ARG A 785 -50.83 -26.50 16.90
N THR A 786 -50.18 -27.37 16.11
CA THR A 786 -50.70 -28.01 14.86
C THR A 786 -50.98 -27.06 13.67
N SER A 787 -50.97 -27.48 12.40
CA SER A 787 -51.26 -28.81 11.84
C SER A 787 -50.42 -29.21 10.61
N THR A 788 -50.21 -30.52 10.47
CA THR A 788 -49.70 -31.20 9.26
C THR A 788 -50.81 -31.55 8.26
N THR A 789 -50.55 -31.44 6.96
CA THR A 789 -51.27 -32.17 5.89
C THR A 789 -50.29 -32.64 4.81
N THR A 790 -50.67 -33.72 4.11
CA THR A 790 -49.76 -34.61 3.35
C THR A 790 -50.19 -34.75 1.89
N SER A 791 -49.26 -35.19 1.03
CA SER A 791 -49.50 -35.75 -0.32
C SER A 791 -49.86 -34.73 -1.42
N ALA A 792 -49.62 -34.98 -2.72
CA ALA A 792 -49.20 -36.22 -3.39
C ALA A 792 -48.18 -35.98 -4.54
N VAL A 793 -47.51 -37.07 -4.95
CA VAL A 793 -46.60 -37.13 -6.12
C VAL A 793 -47.40 -37.34 -7.40
N THR A 794 -47.00 -36.70 -8.51
CA THR A 794 -47.35 -37.16 -9.87
C THR A 794 -46.12 -37.13 -10.77
N THR A 795 -45.81 -38.27 -11.36
CA THR A 795 -44.71 -38.48 -12.32
C THR A 795 -45.16 -38.32 -13.77
N THR A 796 -44.37 -37.66 -14.60
CA THR A 796 -44.33 -37.91 -16.06
C THR A 796 -42.87 -37.97 -16.54
N ARG A 797 -42.62 -38.78 -17.58
CA ARG A 797 -41.29 -39.31 -17.95
C ARG A 797 -40.95 -38.95 -19.39
N SER A 798 -39.68 -38.56 -19.59
CA SER A 798 -38.84 -38.61 -20.81
C SER A 798 -39.46 -38.43 -22.20
N THR A 799 -38.85 -37.52 -22.96
CA THR A 799 -38.43 -37.82 -24.34
C THR A 799 -36.95 -37.46 -24.53
N THR A 800 -36.24 -38.31 -25.26
CA THR A 800 -34.83 -38.18 -25.61
C THR A 800 -34.72 -37.93 -27.11
N THR A 801 -33.84 -37.03 -27.55
CA THR A 801 -33.46 -36.93 -28.97
C THR A 801 -31.95 -36.81 -29.11
N THR A 802 -31.40 -37.67 -29.95
CA THR A 802 -29.97 -37.86 -30.21
C THR A 802 -29.54 -37.20 -31.54
N THR A 803 -28.24 -37.30 -31.84
CA THR A 803 -27.57 -36.99 -33.13
C THR A 803 -27.24 -35.50 -33.36
N ARG A 804 -26.11 -35.13 -34.01
CA ARG A 804 -24.95 -35.91 -34.51
C ARG A 804 -23.75 -34.97 -34.75
N ALA A 805 -22.53 -35.49 -34.62
CA ALA A 805 -21.30 -34.75 -34.93
C ALA A 805 -21.02 -34.64 -36.45
N SER A 806 -20.32 -33.59 -36.86
CA SER A 806 -19.73 -33.44 -38.19
C SER A 806 -18.36 -32.77 -38.14
N THR A 807 -17.34 -33.50 -38.57
CA THR A 807 -15.96 -33.02 -38.80
C THR A 807 -15.79 -32.51 -40.23
N THR A 808 -15.08 -31.39 -40.43
CA THR A 808 -14.53 -31.01 -41.75
C THR A 808 -13.13 -30.41 -41.60
N ALA A 809 -12.29 -30.58 -42.63
CA ALA A 809 -10.84 -30.53 -42.55
C ALA A 809 -10.19 -29.15 -42.80
N SER A 810 -8.90 -29.08 -42.48
CA SER A 810 -8.01 -27.93 -42.66
C SER A 810 -7.56 -27.76 -44.11
N THR A 811 -7.47 -26.50 -44.58
CA THR A 811 -6.85 -26.11 -45.85
C THR A 811 -5.77 -25.05 -45.62
N THR A 812 -4.54 -25.33 -46.04
CA THR A 812 -3.42 -24.39 -45.99
C THR A 812 -3.37 -23.54 -47.26
N THR A 813 -3.33 -22.21 -47.12
CA THR A 813 -3.01 -21.28 -48.20
C THR A 813 -1.81 -20.40 -47.82
N THR A 814 -0.81 -20.36 -48.70
CA THR A 814 0.33 -19.44 -48.60
C THR A 814 -0.08 -18.05 -49.09
N THR A 815 0.11 -17.03 -48.26
CA THR A 815 -0.26 -15.64 -48.60
C THR A 815 1.00 -14.75 -48.63
N ALA A 816 1.00 -13.75 -49.51
CA ALA A 816 2.13 -12.86 -49.76
C ALA A 816 2.55 -12.05 -48.51
N GLY A 817 3.80 -11.56 -48.50
CA GLY A 817 4.35 -10.77 -47.40
C GLY A 817 3.50 -9.53 -47.09
N GLY A 818 3.08 -9.41 -45.83
CA GLY A 818 2.25 -8.30 -45.36
C GLY A 818 2.98 -6.95 -45.37
N ALA A 819 2.21 -5.87 -45.30
CA ALA A 819 2.75 -4.52 -45.18
C ALA A 819 3.67 -4.39 -43.96
N LEU A 820 4.75 -3.62 -44.09
CA LEU A 820 5.64 -3.29 -42.98
C LEU A 820 5.04 -2.15 -42.15
N GLN A 821 5.22 -2.24 -40.83
CA GLN A 821 4.80 -1.21 -39.88
C GLN A 821 5.79 -0.05 -39.87
N SER A 822 5.30 1.18 -39.71
CA SER A 822 6.14 2.35 -39.49
C SER A 822 6.87 2.27 -38.14
N GLN A 823 7.96 3.03 -37.98
CA GLN A 823 8.61 3.19 -36.69
C GLN A 823 7.59 3.72 -35.66
N TRP A 824 7.61 3.14 -34.45
CA TRP A 824 6.65 3.38 -33.36
C TRP A 824 5.21 2.87 -33.58
N GLY A 825 4.89 2.26 -34.72
CA GLY A 825 3.62 1.57 -34.91
C GLY A 825 3.55 0.23 -34.17
N GLN A 826 2.33 -0.23 -33.85
CA GLN A 826 2.12 -1.55 -33.25
C GLN A 826 2.45 -2.66 -34.24
N CYS A 827 3.24 -3.64 -33.82
CA CYS A 827 3.73 -4.74 -34.64
C CYS A 827 3.41 -6.13 -34.06
N GLY A 828 2.61 -6.20 -33.01
CA GLY A 828 2.26 -7.46 -32.36
C GLY A 828 1.36 -7.28 -31.15
N GLY A 829 0.95 -8.40 -30.58
CA GLY A 829 -0.02 -8.49 -29.50
C GLY A 829 -1.14 -9.48 -29.79
N GLN A 830 -1.67 -10.13 -28.76
CA GLN A 830 -2.90 -10.93 -28.86
C GLN A 830 -4.05 -10.05 -29.36
N GLY A 831 -4.67 -10.47 -30.48
CA GLY A 831 -5.73 -9.72 -31.15
C GLY A 831 -5.26 -8.68 -32.18
N TRP A 832 -3.95 -8.42 -32.31
CA TRP A 832 -3.42 -7.55 -33.36
C TRP A 832 -3.51 -8.21 -34.74
N THR A 833 -4.24 -7.56 -35.67
CA THR A 833 -4.44 -8.03 -37.05
C THR A 833 -3.68 -7.21 -38.10
N GLY A 834 -2.91 -6.21 -37.67
CA GLY A 834 -2.12 -5.36 -38.57
C GLY A 834 -0.73 -5.91 -38.88
N PRO A 835 0.13 -5.10 -39.54
CA PRO A 835 1.54 -5.39 -39.79
C PRO A 835 2.28 -6.01 -38.59
N THR A 836 3.02 -7.11 -38.81
CA THR A 836 3.80 -7.79 -37.74
C THR A 836 5.33 -7.64 -37.89
N ALA A 837 5.78 -7.04 -38.99
CA ALA A 837 7.18 -6.74 -39.25
C ALA A 837 7.37 -5.22 -39.38
N CYS A 838 8.48 -4.71 -38.85
CA CYS A 838 8.79 -3.28 -38.85
C CYS A 838 9.59 -2.85 -40.08
N ALA A 839 9.42 -1.60 -40.50
CA ALA A 839 10.32 -0.97 -41.47
C ALA A 839 11.74 -0.87 -40.88
N PRO A 840 12.79 -1.36 -41.56
CA PRO A 840 14.17 -1.21 -41.10
C PRO A 840 14.54 0.27 -40.89
N PRO A 841 15.31 0.64 -39.84
CA PRO A 841 16.03 -0.22 -38.91
C PRO A 841 15.26 -0.60 -37.62
N ALA A 842 13.95 -0.36 -37.55
CA ALA A 842 13.16 -0.71 -36.37
C ALA A 842 12.95 -2.23 -36.27
N THR A 843 12.85 -2.74 -35.04
CA THR A 843 12.50 -4.14 -34.73
C THR A 843 11.26 -4.19 -33.86
N CYS A 844 10.52 -5.29 -33.94
CA CYS A 844 9.31 -5.45 -33.15
C CYS A 844 9.66 -5.86 -31.72
N VAL A 845 9.46 -4.95 -30.75
CA VAL A 845 9.75 -5.16 -29.34
C VAL A 845 8.44 -5.40 -28.60
N SER A 846 8.29 -6.56 -27.96
CA SER A 846 7.12 -6.87 -27.13
C SER A 846 7.18 -6.10 -25.81
N SER A 847 6.10 -5.42 -25.46
CA SER A 847 5.94 -4.74 -24.17
C SER A 847 5.06 -5.55 -23.22
N ASN A 848 4.01 -6.20 -23.74
CA ASN A 848 3.13 -7.10 -22.99
C ASN A 848 2.42 -8.09 -23.97
N PRO A 849 1.66 -9.09 -23.50
CA PRO A 849 1.01 -10.07 -24.37
C PRO A 849 0.06 -9.49 -25.43
N TYR A 850 -0.48 -8.28 -25.23
CA TYR A 850 -1.43 -7.59 -26.12
C TYR A 850 -0.78 -6.48 -26.96
N TYR A 851 0.50 -6.16 -26.73
CA TYR A 851 1.16 -5.04 -27.41
C TYR A 851 2.67 -5.25 -27.62
N SER A 852 3.07 -5.20 -28.89
CA SER A 852 4.45 -5.04 -29.33
C SER A 852 4.57 -3.83 -30.25
N GLN A 853 5.67 -3.08 -30.17
CA GLN A 853 5.89 -1.85 -30.94
C GLN A 853 7.18 -1.87 -31.75
N CYS A 854 7.21 -1.19 -32.89
CA CYS A 854 8.42 -0.98 -33.68
C CYS A 854 9.40 0.00 -33.00
N GLY A 855 10.29 -0.52 -32.16
CA GLY A 855 11.35 0.22 -31.47
C GLY A 855 12.68 0.18 -32.22
N GLY A 856 13.57 1.14 -31.93
CA GLY A 856 14.91 1.21 -32.53
C GLY A 856 15.86 0.16 -31.97
N GLY A 857 16.21 -0.85 -32.78
CA GLY A 857 17.07 -1.96 -32.39
C GLY A 857 18.57 -1.64 -32.39
N ALA A 858 19.09 -1.23 -31.24
CA ALA A 858 20.47 -1.36 -30.75
C ALA A 858 21.64 -0.66 -31.48
N ARG A 859 22.59 -0.20 -30.64
CA ARG A 859 23.97 0.15 -31.05
C ARG A 859 24.67 -1.12 -31.57
N TYR A 860 25.53 -0.95 -32.59
CA TYR A 860 26.33 -2.03 -33.17
C TYR A 860 27.06 -2.88 -32.13
N TRP A 861 26.64 -4.14 -31.99
CA TRP A 861 27.44 -5.25 -31.47
C TRP A 861 27.55 -6.29 -32.59
N LEU A 862 28.78 -6.65 -32.97
CA LEU A 862 29.03 -7.69 -33.97
C LEU A 862 28.77 -9.07 -33.33
N PRO A 863 28.04 -9.98 -34.00
CA PRO A 863 27.88 -11.34 -33.52
C PRO A 863 29.18 -12.16 -33.73
N PRO A 864 29.47 -13.14 -32.85
CA PRO A 864 30.60 -14.04 -33.04
C PRO A 864 30.34 -15.02 -34.19
N LEU A 865 31.33 -15.17 -35.07
CA LEU A 865 31.33 -16.24 -36.09
C LEU A 865 31.59 -17.60 -35.42
N GLN A 866 30.77 -18.59 -35.76
CA GLN A 866 31.09 -19.99 -35.49
C GLN A 866 32.40 -20.36 -36.18
N HIS A 867 33.31 -21.01 -35.44
CA HIS A 867 34.37 -21.81 -36.03
C HIS A 867 34.18 -23.26 -35.58
N ALA A 868 34.02 -24.14 -36.57
CA ALA A 868 34.41 -25.53 -36.42
C ALA A 868 35.95 -25.62 -36.49
N GLU A 869 36.51 -26.70 -35.95
CA GLU A 869 37.95 -26.89 -35.82
C GLU A 869 38.66 -27.02 -37.17
N LEU A 870 39.84 -26.40 -37.28
CA LEU A 870 40.92 -26.83 -38.16
C LEU A 870 42.25 -26.23 -37.66
N GLU A 871 43.20 -27.10 -37.31
CA GLU A 871 44.57 -26.69 -37.01
C GLU A 871 45.28 -26.17 -38.27
N ILE A 872 46.25 -25.25 -38.11
CA ILE A 872 47.64 -25.34 -38.59
C ILE A 872 48.37 -23.98 -38.46
N ASN A 873 49.52 -24.02 -37.79
CA ASN A 873 50.74 -23.18 -37.90
C ASN A 873 50.70 -21.77 -38.55
N GLY A 874 51.06 -20.76 -37.74
CA GLY A 874 52.22 -19.92 -38.06
C GLY A 874 52.04 -18.43 -38.44
N MET A 875 52.93 -17.61 -37.86
CA MET A 875 53.47 -16.32 -38.34
C MET A 875 52.62 -15.01 -38.32
N THR A 876 53.02 -14.15 -37.38
CA THR A 876 53.53 -12.77 -37.53
C THR A 876 52.75 -11.66 -38.28
N ILE A 877 52.69 -10.50 -37.60
CA ILE A 877 52.11 -9.20 -37.98
C ILE A 877 52.93 -8.44 -39.05
N ASN A 878 52.26 -7.71 -39.94
CA ASN A 878 52.68 -6.43 -40.57
C ASN A 878 51.40 -5.75 -41.15
N GLN A 879 50.96 -4.51 -40.85
CA GLN A 879 51.52 -3.14 -40.96
C GLN A 879 50.77 -2.34 -42.08
N PHE A 880 50.41 -1.06 -41.82
CA PHE A 880 50.15 0.04 -42.80
C PHE A 880 48.89 -0.03 -43.73
N THR A 881 48.23 1.04 -44.24
CA THR A 881 48.27 2.52 -44.08
C THR A 881 46.86 3.13 -44.37
N ILE A 882 46.60 4.38 -43.97
CA ILE A 882 45.48 5.23 -44.47
C ILE A 882 45.87 5.91 -45.80
N ASN A 883 44.95 6.10 -46.77
CA ASN A 883 44.95 7.30 -47.64
C ASN A 883 43.69 7.55 -48.52
N ASN A 884 43.21 8.81 -48.45
CA ASN A 884 42.64 9.70 -49.48
C ASN A 884 41.41 9.38 -50.39
N VAL A 885 40.40 10.26 -50.23
CA VAL A 885 39.81 11.23 -51.20
C VAL A 885 39.31 10.77 -52.59
N GLY A 886 38.04 11.09 -52.89
CA GLY A 886 37.44 11.18 -54.24
C GLY A 886 36.19 12.08 -54.23
N SER A 887 35.87 12.78 -55.32
CA SER A 887 34.99 13.98 -55.31
C SER A 887 34.14 14.20 -56.59
N LEU A 888 33.12 15.10 -56.50
CA LEU A 888 32.32 15.73 -57.61
C LEU A 888 31.34 14.77 -58.37
N VAL A 889 30.19 15.11 -58.98
CA VAL A 889 29.42 16.33 -59.40
C VAL A 889 27.89 16.03 -59.19
N GLY A 890 26.90 16.92 -59.04
CA GLY A 890 26.85 18.39 -58.88
C GLY A 890 25.80 19.15 -59.76
N PHE A 891 24.48 19.10 -59.44
CA PHE A 891 23.40 19.83 -60.18
C PHE A 891 22.83 21.05 -59.41
N ARG A 892 22.43 22.12 -60.14
CA ARG A 892 21.92 23.41 -59.59
C ARG A 892 20.47 23.70 -60.00
N GLY A 893 19.72 24.30 -59.09
CA GLY A 893 18.46 25.03 -59.33
C GLY A 893 17.88 25.48 -57.99
N GLY A 894 18.01 26.77 -57.62
CA GLY A 894 17.88 27.23 -56.23
C GLY A 894 16.81 28.29 -55.96
N PRO A 895 16.43 28.50 -54.67
CA PRO A 895 15.63 29.61 -54.21
C PRO A 895 16.49 30.84 -53.81
N LYS A 896 15.84 31.96 -53.46
CA LYS A 896 16.50 33.22 -53.04
C LYS A 896 16.22 33.58 -51.58
N ILE A 897 17.17 34.31 -50.99
CA ILE A 897 17.17 35.06 -49.70
C ILE A 897 17.64 34.25 -48.46
N TRP A 898 18.54 34.90 -47.70
CA TRP A 898 19.15 34.49 -46.41
C TRP A 898 18.99 35.67 -45.40
N THR A 899 19.41 35.69 -44.13
CA THR A 899 20.21 34.79 -43.25
C THR A 899 19.96 35.18 -41.78
N ARG A 900 19.98 34.24 -40.81
CA ARG A 900 20.92 34.24 -39.64
C ARG A 900 20.56 33.28 -38.48
N CYS A 901 21.57 32.51 -38.09
CA CYS A 901 22.01 32.15 -36.72
C CYS A 901 21.01 31.72 -35.63
N TRP A 902 21.06 30.42 -35.31
CA TRP A 902 20.90 29.88 -33.94
C TRP A 902 22.28 29.78 -33.24
N LYS A 903 22.29 29.68 -31.91
CA LYS A 903 23.51 29.36 -31.15
C LYS A 903 23.20 28.64 -29.83
N GLU A 904 23.41 27.32 -29.80
CA GLU A 904 23.38 26.51 -28.59
C GLU A 904 24.67 26.70 -27.75
N LYS A 905 24.60 26.39 -26.45
CA LYS A 905 25.77 26.24 -25.57
C LYS A 905 25.78 24.85 -24.94
N ALA A 906 26.57 23.94 -25.50
CA ALA A 906 27.01 22.75 -24.79
C ALA A 906 28.25 23.08 -23.95
N VAL A 907 28.30 22.62 -22.69
CA VAL A 907 29.49 22.74 -21.83
C VAL A 907 30.37 21.51 -22.03
N ILE A 908 31.62 21.75 -22.43
CA ILE A 908 32.63 20.70 -22.62
C ILE A 908 33.24 20.34 -21.26
N THR A 909 33.15 19.07 -20.87
CA THR A 909 33.96 18.51 -19.77
C THR A 909 35.20 17.86 -20.36
N LEU A 910 36.39 18.39 -20.04
CA LEU A 910 37.67 17.86 -20.49
C LEU A 910 38.16 16.74 -19.56
N LEU A 911 38.49 15.59 -20.14
CA LEU A 911 39.24 14.51 -19.50
C LEU A 911 40.73 14.66 -19.82
N PHE A 912 41.61 14.50 -18.83
CA PHE A 912 43.05 14.28 -19.03
C PHE A 912 43.53 13.09 -18.16
N PRO A 913 44.51 12.30 -18.63
CA PRO A 913 44.95 11.07 -17.97
C PRO A 913 46.03 11.29 -16.88
N ARG A 914 46.24 10.25 -16.06
CA ARG A 914 47.22 10.23 -14.94
C ARG A 914 48.67 10.02 -15.38
N THR A 915 49.62 10.71 -14.71
CA THR A 915 50.90 10.11 -14.27
C THR A 915 51.52 10.85 -13.07
N ALA A 916 52.28 10.11 -12.26
CA ALA A 916 52.81 10.35 -10.91
C ALA A 916 53.59 11.68 -10.62
N TYR A 917 53.60 12.13 -9.35
CA TYR A 917 54.78 12.05 -8.42
C TYR A 917 54.52 12.57 -6.97
N LYS A 918 55.04 11.81 -5.97
CA LYS A 918 55.54 12.15 -4.59
C LYS A 918 54.94 13.26 -3.67
N SER A 919 54.32 12.80 -2.56
CA SER A 919 54.61 13.05 -1.11
C SER A 919 55.09 14.41 -0.52
N ALA A 920 54.25 15.02 0.36
CA ALA A 920 54.53 15.67 1.68
C ALA A 920 53.22 16.36 2.18
N ILE A 921 52.66 16.12 3.39
CA ILE A 921 52.92 16.80 4.71
C ILE A 921 52.86 18.35 4.56
N VAL A 922 51.96 19.13 5.18
CA VAL A 922 51.70 19.39 6.64
C VAL A 922 50.22 19.76 6.90
N ASP A 923 49.75 19.61 8.15
CA ASP A 923 48.46 20.10 8.70
C ASP A 923 48.22 21.63 8.60
N ILE A 924 46.96 22.07 8.75
CA ILE A 924 46.57 23.13 9.71
C ILE A 924 45.04 23.15 9.95
N ASP A 925 44.67 23.67 11.12
CA ASP A 925 43.47 23.37 11.89
C ASP A 925 42.20 24.21 11.55
N ILE A 926 41.10 23.80 12.18
CA ILE A 926 39.76 24.37 12.19
C ILE A 926 39.73 25.76 12.85
N GLN A 927 39.16 26.76 12.16
CA GLN A 927 38.26 27.78 12.74
C GLN A 927 37.73 28.76 11.68
N PHE A 928 36.40 28.78 11.48
CA PHE A 928 35.51 29.96 11.44
C PHE A 928 34.16 29.59 10.79
N MET A 929 33.18 29.30 11.63
CA MET A 929 31.75 29.28 11.27
C MET A 929 31.03 30.17 12.28
N ASN A 930 30.67 31.39 11.88
CA ASN A 930 29.57 32.14 12.47
C ASN A 930 29.20 33.36 11.62
N ASN A 931 27.89 33.60 11.50
CA ASN A 931 27.23 34.78 10.93
C ASN A 931 27.40 35.04 9.42
N ILE A 932 26.31 34.83 8.67
CA ILE A 932 25.62 35.91 7.94
C ILE A 932 24.14 35.54 7.79
N HIS A 933 23.30 36.29 8.51
CA HIS A 933 21.96 36.65 8.08
C HIS A 933 22.00 38.12 7.66
N VAL A 934 20.92 38.60 7.02
CA VAL A 934 20.76 39.95 6.46
C VAL A 934 21.40 40.16 5.08
N LEU A 935 20.60 39.99 4.03
CA LEU A 935 20.37 41.04 3.01
C LEU A 935 19.19 40.66 2.08
N LYS A 936 17.99 41.16 2.42
CA LYS A 936 16.91 41.40 1.46
C LYS A 936 16.80 42.91 1.24
N SER A 937 16.50 43.31 0.01
CA SER A 937 15.88 44.58 -0.46
C SER A 937 16.71 45.39 -1.46
N LEU A 938 15.97 46.13 -2.32
CA LEU A 938 16.40 46.90 -3.50
C LEU A 938 16.75 45.96 -4.68
N ILE A 939 16.14 46.05 -5.87
CA ILE A 939 15.52 47.20 -6.59
C ILE A 939 14.08 46.87 -7.06
N ARG A 940 13.24 47.90 -7.32
CA ARG A 940 11.86 47.79 -7.83
C ARG A 940 11.76 48.11 -9.34
N GLU A 941 10.65 47.66 -9.96
CA GLU A 941 9.80 48.32 -10.99
C GLU A 941 10.51 49.06 -12.16
N GLU A 942 10.17 48.81 -13.44
CA GLU A 942 8.98 49.37 -14.11
C GLU A 942 8.56 48.60 -15.39
N GLU A 943 7.24 48.63 -15.67
CA GLU A 943 6.50 48.61 -16.97
C GLU A 943 6.81 47.54 -18.07
N LEU A 944 5.86 46.67 -18.46
CA LEU A 944 4.78 46.88 -19.47
C LEU A 944 5.37 47.27 -20.86
N SER A 945 5.13 46.59 -22.00
CA SER A 945 3.83 46.09 -22.49
C SER A 945 3.91 45.25 -23.80
N TRP A 946 3.04 44.22 -23.90
CA TRP A 946 2.26 43.75 -25.08
C TRP A 946 2.89 42.97 -26.29
N CYS A 947 2.23 41.84 -26.60
CA CYS A 947 1.99 41.15 -27.89
C CYS A 947 3.16 41.05 -28.91
N LEU A 948 3.67 39.85 -29.22
CA LEU A 948 2.96 38.75 -29.90
C LEU A 948 3.70 37.40 -29.73
#